data_AF-A0A5N6DGY0-F1
#
_entry.id   AF-A0A5N6DGY0-F1
#
_cell.length_a   1.000
_cell.length_b   1.000
_cell.length_c   1.000
_cell.angle_alpha   90.00
_cell.angle_beta   90.00
_cell.angle_gamma   90.00
#
_symmetry.space_group_name_H-M   'P 1'
#
loop_
_entity.id
_entity.type
_entity.pdbx_description
1 polymer ?
#
loop_
_entity_poly.entity_id
_entity_poly.type
_entity_poly.pdbx_seq_one_letter_code
_entity_poly.pdbx_strand_id
1 'polypeptide(L)'
;MGAPRLRIEGATFKDPNNREITLRGINVAGESKYPKSPDTPSYVPDKFFETDDVSFVGRPFSLDDAHTHFARLRKWGYNTIRYIFTWEAIEHAGPGKYDDEWISFTIEVLRIAKQYQFYVFMDPHQDVWSRLSGGSGAPGWTLYAAGLNPRTFKKTEAALVQNTYDNPAEFPKMIWSTNYTRLVCQTMFTLFWAGRDFAPKAIINGVNIQEYLQGHFIAACRYFAQKIHEAGDLENEVVIGWESLNEPHRGLVGVQDISVVPPDQQLQLGTSPTAFQAMLTGSGRACEETTWAFGGFGPHQTGRELVDPEGESAWLPASYDDHKYGWKRDPEWKLGECLWAQHGVWDPSTDRLLRKDYFAKKPQSGEPLNYDVFTNTYFMEHYRAYKDAIRSVWPESIMLCQPPVMEVPPDLKGSFDDDPNMIHAVHYYDGLTLLTKHWNRLYNVDVIGVLRGKYLAPAFAVKIGETAIRNCLRDQLKYLREESLRFMGNHPMIFTEIGIPYDMDDKHAYKTGDYSSQISAMDANHFALEGSTANGFTLWLYTTQNNHEWGDNWNGEDLSIYSLDDPELPSGKLLAIESASHSRSDPHSPAFSESQSNMEDEHVGPSNLKDALRPASITSQLSSLQLSKDQTGFRAAEAYIRPSPIFTNGSLTHHGFDLRNCTFTMSLVAKEKAVRGDQPTEIYLPDFHFPDIQSVVSVSSGEWTIDHAEIDSVKIQRLRWWHPEGKQDIKIQGVKRKPGDLTKVSGEDLTYLEQCQRGACTIM
;
A
#
# COMPACT_ATOMS: atom_id res chain seq x y z
N MET A 1 -7.54 29.20 15.96
CA MET A 1 -7.09 27.84 15.60
C MET A 1 -5.78 27.58 16.33
N GLY A 2 -5.62 26.42 16.96
CA GLY A 2 -4.35 26.03 17.60
C GLY A 2 -3.28 25.74 16.54
N ALA A 3 -2.01 25.61 16.95
CA ALA A 3 -0.94 25.20 16.05
C ALA A 3 -1.18 23.76 15.54
N PRO A 4 -0.88 23.45 14.26
CA PRO A 4 -1.11 22.11 13.70
C PRO A 4 -0.26 21.04 14.39
N ARG A 5 -0.78 19.81 14.53
CA ARG A 5 -0.07 18.69 15.17
C ARG A 5 1.19 18.28 14.40
N LEU A 6 1.22 18.54 13.11
CA LEU A 6 2.33 18.31 12.20
C LEU A 6 2.39 19.46 11.19
N ARG A 7 3.59 20.00 10.96
CA ARG A 7 3.88 20.92 9.84
C ARG A 7 5.10 20.46 9.07
N ILE A 8 5.24 20.94 7.84
CA ILE A 8 6.44 20.73 7.02
C ILE A 8 7.43 21.87 7.26
N GLU A 9 8.70 21.54 7.46
CA GLU A 9 9.82 22.48 7.48
C GLU A 9 10.95 21.92 6.61
N GLY A 10 11.03 22.41 5.38
CA GLY A 10 11.90 21.86 4.34
C GLY A 10 11.63 20.36 4.18
N ALA A 11 12.68 19.54 4.22
CA ALA A 11 12.58 18.10 4.09
C ALA A 11 12.11 17.36 5.36
N THR A 12 11.58 18.02 6.38
CA THR A 12 11.22 17.36 7.66
C THR A 12 9.81 17.67 8.13
N PHE A 13 9.23 16.74 8.90
CA PHE A 13 7.98 16.94 9.61
C PHE A 13 8.25 17.41 11.04
N LYS A 14 7.49 18.38 11.54
CA LYS A 14 7.71 18.99 12.86
C LYS A 14 6.44 19.00 13.71
N ASP A 15 6.58 18.62 14.98
CA ASP A 15 5.54 18.77 15.99
C ASP A 15 5.48 20.21 16.53
N PRO A 16 4.46 20.60 17.32
CA PRO A 16 4.37 21.94 17.91
C PRO A 16 5.57 22.34 18.78
N ASN A 17 6.40 21.39 19.20
CA ASN A 17 7.60 21.60 20.01
C ASN A 17 8.90 21.58 19.18
N ASN A 18 8.82 21.70 17.85
CA ASN A 18 9.96 21.66 16.91
C ASN A 18 10.74 20.32 16.86
N ARG A 19 10.19 19.23 17.43
CA ARG A 19 10.76 17.90 17.28
C ARG A 19 10.46 17.37 15.88
N GLU A 20 11.43 16.68 15.29
CA GLU A 20 11.22 15.96 14.03
C GLU A 20 10.30 14.76 14.23
N ILE A 21 9.32 14.55 13.34
CA ILE A 21 8.38 13.43 13.37
C ILE A 21 8.80 12.41 12.30
N THR A 22 8.85 11.14 12.68
CA THR A 22 8.96 10.03 11.72
C THR A 22 7.58 9.42 11.50
N LEU A 23 7.14 9.39 10.24
CA LEU A 23 5.86 8.81 9.88
C LEU A 23 6.03 7.32 9.56
N ARG A 24 5.60 6.48 10.50
CA ARG A 24 5.59 5.02 10.36
C ARG A 24 4.15 4.58 10.20
N GLY A 25 3.78 4.25 8.98
CA GLY A 25 2.38 4.04 8.65
C GLY A 25 2.06 2.72 7.97
N ILE A 26 0.78 2.60 7.66
CA ILE A 26 0.18 1.45 6.99
C ILE A 26 -1.03 1.89 6.16
N ASN A 27 -1.29 1.17 5.08
CA ASN A 27 -2.45 1.34 4.23
C ASN A 27 -3.70 0.72 4.87
N VAL A 28 -4.79 1.47 4.98
CA VAL A 28 -6.06 1.03 5.59
C VAL A 28 -7.23 1.44 4.68
N ALA A 29 -7.98 0.50 4.11
CA ALA A 29 -7.73 -0.95 4.09
C ALA A 29 -8.01 -1.55 2.72
N GLY A 30 -7.47 -2.75 2.48
CA GLY A 30 -7.60 -3.47 1.21
C GLY A 30 -9.04 -3.69 0.77
N GLU A 31 -9.90 -3.98 1.74
CA GLU A 31 -11.33 -4.17 1.48
C GLU A 31 -12.08 -2.90 1.06
N SER A 32 -11.44 -1.73 1.08
CA SER A 32 -12.02 -0.49 0.55
C SER A 32 -12.02 -0.45 -0.98
N LYS A 33 -11.39 -1.44 -1.65
CA LYS A 33 -11.35 -1.59 -3.11
C LYS A 33 -12.67 -2.09 -3.71
N TYR A 34 -13.58 -2.63 -2.89
CA TYR A 34 -14.85 -3.21 -3.35
C TYR A 34 -15.99 -2.95 -2.36
N PRO A 35 -17.26 -2.92 -2.85
CA PRO A 35 -18.39 -2.55 -2.00
C PRO A 35 -18.62 -3.55 -0.86
N LYS A 36 -19.29 -3.07 0.19
CA LYS A 36 -19.73 -3.90 1.32
C LYS A 36 -21.08 -4.53 1.07
N SER A 37 -21.96 -3.83 0.36
CA SER A 37 -23.31 -4.30 0.03
C SER A 37 -23.63 -4.03 -1.44
N PRO A 38 -23.90 -5.07 -2.26
CA PRO A 38 -23.54 -6.46 -1.98
C PRO A 38 -22.05 -6.61 -1.70
N ASP A 39 -21.67 -7.61 -0.90
CA ASP A 39 -20.26 -7.92 -0.66
C ASP A 39 -19.70 -8.63 -1.90
N THR A 40 -18.90 -7.93 -2.70
CA THR A 40 -18.39 -8.43 -4.00
C THR A 40 -16.87 -8.42 -4.05
N PRO A 41 -16.18 -9.27 -3.26
CA PRO A 41 -14.76 -9.51 -3.45
C PRO A 41 -14.49 -10.06 -4.86
N SER A 42 -13.25 -10.04 -5.31
CA SER A 42 -12.90 -10.28 -6.71
C SER A 42 -13.19 -11.70 -7.22
N TYR A 43 -13.46 -12.66 -6.33
CA TYR A 43 -13.84 -14.03 -6.67
C TYR A 43 -15.37 -14.26 -6.70
N VAL A 44 -16.19 -13.25 -6.39
CA VAL A 44 -17.65 -13.35 -6.36
C VAL A 44 -18.24 -12.74 -7.65
N PRO A 45 -18.88 -13.53 -8.53
CA PRO A 45 -19.49 -13.02 -9.76
C PRO A 45 -20.88 -12.39 -9.55
N ASP A 46 -21.56 -12.77 -8.48
CA ASP A 46 -22.95 -12.37 -8.23
C ASP A 46 -23.06 -10.86 -8.05
N LYS A 47 -24.00 -10.25 -8.78
CA LYS A 47 -24.24 -8.80 -8.81
C LYS A 47 -23.02 -7.94 -9.20
N PHE A 48 -21.95 -8.54 -9.71
CA PHE A 48 -20.73 -7.81 -10.06
C PHE A 48 -20.97 -6.67 -11.06
N PHE A 49 -21.90 -6.82 -12.01
CA PHE A 49 -22.22 -5.77 -12.99
C PHE A 49 -23.27 -4.76 -12.50
N GLU A 50 -23.79 -4.88 -11.28
CA GLU A 50 -24.71 -3.92 -10.66
C GLU A 50 -23.86 -2.83 -9.97
N THR A 51 -23.53 -1.77 -10.70
CA THR A 51 -22.59 -0.73 -10.22
C THR A 51 -23.23 0.43 -9.47
N ASP A 52 -24.53 0.62 -9.66
CA ASP A 52 -25.21 1.85 -9.22
C ASP A 52 -25.95 1.64 -7.90
N ASP A 53 -26.18 0.38 -7.52
CA ASP A 53 -26.88 -0.04 -6.30
C ASP A 53 -25.89 -0.79 -5.42
N VAL A 54 -24.82 -0.08 -5.04
CA VAL A 54 -23.76 -0.58 -4.17
C VAL A 54 -23.56 0.38 -3.02
N SER A 55 -23.08 -0.12 -1.89
CA SER A 55 -22.69 0.72 -0.75
C SER A 55 -21.34 0.31 -0.22
N PHE A 56 -20.51 1.32 0.08
CA PHE A 56 -19.22 1.16 0.74
C PHE A 56 -19.32 1.43 2.25
N VAL A 57 -20.51 1.75 2.79
CA VAL A 57 -20.73 1.94 4.22
C VAL A 57 -20.29 0.67 4.97
N GLY A 58 -19.43 0.84 5.97
CA GLY A 58 -18.78 -0.28 6.66
C GLY A 58 -17.42 -0.70 6.08
N ARG A 59 -16.89 -0.03 5.05
CA ARG A 59 -15.47 -0.10 4.63
C ARG A 59 -14.70 1.11 5.15
N PRO A 60 -13.51 0.96 5.75
CA PRO A 60 -12.68 -0.25 5.78
C PRO A 60 -13.20 -1.35 6.72
N PHE A 61 -13.91 -0.99 7.79
CA PHE A 61 -14.50 -1.92 8.77
C PHE A 61 -15.59 -1.21 9.56
N SER A 62 -16.45 -1.93 10.29
CA SER A 62 -17.53 -1.31 11.07
C SER A 62 -17.02 -0.33 12.15
N LEU A 63 -17.88 0.60 12.60
CA LEU A 63 -17.51 1.53 13.69
C LEU A 63 -17.21 0.77 15.00
N ASP A 64 -17.91 -0.33 15.27
CA ASP A 64 -17.68 -1.16 16.46
C ASP A 64 -16.32 -1.86 16.39
N ASP A 65 -15.91 -2.32 15.21
CA ASP A 65 -14.62 -3.00 15.01
C ASP A 65 -13.44 -2.03 14.91
N ALA A 66 -13.69 -0.75 14.62
CA ALA A 66 -12.67 0.25 14.40
C ALA A 66 -11.69 0.39 15.58
N HIS A 67 -12.20 0.40 16.80
CA HIS A 67 -11.38 0.43 18.01
C HIS A 67 -10.42 -0.76 18.10
N THR A 68 -10.89 -1.97 17.77
CA THR A 68 -10.07 -3.19 17.77
C THR A 68 -8.90 -3.08 16.81
N HIS A 69 -9.17 -2.62 15.58
CA HIS A 69 -8.16 -2.52 14.54
C HIS A 69 -7.17 -1.38 14.80
N PHE A 70 -7.64 -0.21 15.18
CA PHE A 70 -6.76 0.92 15.50
C PHE A 70 -5.92 0.65 16.75
N ALA A 71 -6.48 0.01 17.78
CA ALA A 71 -5.71 -0.43 18.93
C ALA A 71 -4.57 -1.40 18.54
N ARG A 72 -4.86 -2.36 17.65
CA ARG A 72 -3.86 -3.30 17.12
C ARG A 72 -2.74 -2.58 16.37
N LEU A 73 -3.08 -1.69 15.45
CA LEU A 73 -2.09 -0.94 14.68
C LEU A 73 -1.20 -0.06 15.57
N ARG A 74 -1.78 0.57 16.62
CA ARG A 74 -1.00 1.29 17.63
C ARG A 74 -0.07 0.38 18.43
N LYS A 75 -0.54 -0.80 18.84
CA LYS A 75 0.31 -1.81 19.52
C LYS A 75 1.46 -2.29 18.64
N TRP A 76 1.29 -2.31 17.33
CA TRP A 76 2.35 -2.64 16.38
C TRP A 76 3.26 -1.46 16.02
N GLY A 77 3.04 -0.30 16.66
CA GLY A 77 3.89 0.89 16.53
C GLY A 77 3.61 1.75 15.31
N TYR A 78 2.49 1.57 14.63
CA TYR A 78 2.10 2.47 13.54
C TYR A 78 1.52 3.75 14.11
N ASN A 79 1.88 4.89 13.53
CA ASN A 79 1.39 6.22 13.90
C ASN A 79 0.71 6.97 12.73
N THR A 80 0.78 6.41 11.52
CA THR A 80 0.26 7.03 10.30
C THR A 80 -0.62 6.05 9.53
N ILE A 81 -1.69 6.53 8.92
CA ILE A 81 -2.59 5.75 8.08
C ILE A 81 -2.68 6.44 6.72
N ARG A 82 -2.43 5.67 5.66
CA ARG A 82 -2.88 6.00 4.31
C ARG A 82 -4.31 5.47 4.17
N TYR A 83 -5.29 6.38 4.21
CA TYR A 83 -6.70 6.00 4.22
C TYR A 83 -7.20 5.84 2.79
N ILE A 84 -7.40 4.59 2.38
CA ILE A 84 -7.81 4.20 1.04
C ILE A 84 -9.31 4.49 0.87
N PHE A 85 -9.66 5.21 -0.18
CA PHE A 85 -11.03 5.26 -0.68
C PHE A 85 -11.03 5.26 -2.21
N THR A 86 -12.09 4.74 -2.82
CA THR A 86 -12.25 4.75 -4.28
C THR A 86 -13.15 5.91 -4.71
N TRP A 87 -12.98 6.38 -5.94
CA TRP A 87 -13.94 7.31 -6.54
C TRP A 87 -15.36 6.70 -6.60
N GLU A 88 -15.46 5.38 -6.82
CA GLU A 88 -16.71 4.64 -6.75
C GLU A 88 -17.41 4.77 -5.40
N ALA A 89 -16.68 4.73 -4.28
CA ALA A 89 -17.27 4.90 -2.95
C ALA A 89 -17.97 6.26 -2.79
N ILE A 90 -17.50 7.30 -3.49
CA ILE A 90 -18.11 8.64 -3.45
C ILE A 90 -19.26 8.77 -4.45
N GLU A 91 -19.11 8.26 -5.69
CA GLU A 91 -19.95 8.66 -6.84
C GLU A 91 -20.43 7.45 -7.67
N HIS A 92 -20.75 6.31 -7.04
CA HIS A 92 -21.20 5.08 -7.72
C HIS A 92 -22.53 5.27 -8.49
N ALA A 93 -23.50 6.00 -7.92
CA ALA A 93 -24.86 6.12 -8.45
C ALA A 93 -24.98 6.96 -9.75
N GLY A 94 -23.88 7.59 -10.18
CA GLY A 94 -23.80 8.38 -11.40
C GLY A 94 -23.15 9.74 -11.20
N PRO A 95 -22.86 10.45 -12.31
CA PRO A 95 -22.18 11.74 -12.29
C PRO A 95 -22.98 12.79 -11.49
N GLY A 96 -22.31 13.45 -10.56
CA GLY A 96 -22.80 14.46 -9.64
C GLY A 96 -23.62 13.92 -8.46
N LYS A 97 -23.70 12.59 -8.26
CA LYS A 97 -24.49 11.98 -7.18
C LYS A 97 -23.58 11.39 -6.13
N TYR A 98 -23.33 12.15 -5.07
CA TYR A 98 -22.41 11.76 -4.00
C TYR A 98 -23.11 10.96 -2.90
N ASP A 99 -22.41 9.96 -2.36
CA ASP A 99 -22.87 9.11 -1.24
C ASP A 99 -22.57 9.78 0.11
N ASP A 100 -23.50 10.60 0.59
CA ASP A 100 -23.40 11.24 1.90
C ASP A 100 -23.44 10.24 3.08
N GLU A 101 -24.00 9.05 2.89
CA GLU A 101 -24.05 8.02 3.94
C GLU A 101 -22.65 7.44 4.16
N TRP A 102 -21.95 7.07 3.08
CA TRP A 102 -20.56 6.61 3.15
C TRP A 102 -19.60 7.71 3.65
N ILE A 103 -19.79 8.95 3.22
CA ILE A 103 -18.98 10.08 3.70
C ILE A 103 -19.17 10.28 5.21
N SER A 104 -20.42 10.27 5.69
CA SER A 104 -20.72 10.42 7.12
C SER A 104 -20.11 9.28 7.93
N PHE A 105 -20.23 8.05 7.43
CA PHE A 105 -19.60 6.88 8.04
C PHE A 105 -18.07 7.03 8.12
N THR A 106 -17.41 7.47 7.05
CA THR A 106 -15.96 7.67 7.03
C THR A 106 -15.51 8.74 8.03
N ILE A 107 -16.26 9.84 8.16
CA ILE A 107 -15.98 10.88 9.16
C ILE A 107 -15.96 10.28 10.58
N GLU A 108 -16.90 9.38 10.91
CA GLU A 108 -16.91 8.70 12.20
C GLU A 108 -15.71 7.77 12.39
N VAL A 109 -15.30 7.03 11.34
CA VAL A 109 -14.07 6.21 11.38
C VAL A 109 -12.85 7.09 11.66
N LEU A 110 -12.75 8.26 11.02
CA LEU A 110 -11.66 9.22 11.23
C LEU A 110 -11.67 9.80 12.66
N ARG A 111 -12.85 10.05 13.25
CA ARG A 111 -12.99 10.44 14.65
C ARG A 111 -12.51 9.36 15.61
N ILE A 112 -12.72 8.08 15.29
CA ILE A 112 -12.15 6.98 16.08
C ILE A 112 -10.62 6.95 15.91
N ALA A 113 -10.11 7.06 14.68
CA ALA A 113 -8.66 7.11 14.41
C ALA A 113 -7.96 8.27 15.17
N LYS A 114 -8.65 9.40 15.34
CA LYS A 114 -8.20 10.55 16.15
C LYS A 114 -7.93 10.18 17.60
N GLN A 115 -8.78 9.36 18.23
CA GLN A 115 -8.62 8.91 19.61
C GLN A 115 -7.33 8.10 19.79
N TYR A 116 -6.94 7.36 18.75
CA TYR A 116 -5.69 6.61 18.68
C TYR A 116 -4.47 7.45 18.22
N GLN A 117 -4.64 8.77 18.07
CA GLN A 117 -3.59 9.72 17.70
C GLN A 117 -2.88 9.35 16.39
N PHE A 118 -3.61 8.82 15.41
CA PHE A 118 -3.06 8.62 14.06
C PHE A 118 -2.88 9.94 13.33
N TYR A 119 -1.91 10.00 12.44
CA TYR A 119 -1.88 10.94 11.32
C TYR A 119 -2.51 10.23 10.12
N VAL A 120 -3.45 10.87 9.44
CA VAL A 120 -4.18 10.28 8.32
C VAL A 120 -4.02 11.18 7.11
N PHE A 121 -3.62 10.62 5.97
CA PHE A 121 -3.78 11.29 4.69
C PHE A 121 -4.72 10.47 3.81
N MET A 122 -5.55 11.20 3.05
CA MET A 122 -6.62 10.62 2.25
C MET A 122 -6.06 10.22 0.88
N ASP A 123 -6.28 8.97 0.47
CA ASP A 123 -5.78 8.39 -0.78
C ASP A 123 -6.95 8.06 -1.73
N PRO A 124 -7.13 8.84 -2.82
CA PRO A 124 -8.00 8.48 -3.92
C PRO A 124 -7.38 7.30 -4.69
N HIS A 125 -7.75 6.10 -4.25
CA HIS A 125 -7.15 4.85 -4.67
C HIS A 125 -7.77 4.33 -5.97
N GLN A 126 -6.91 3.79 -6.83
CA GLN A 126 -7.31 3.05 -8.03
C GLN A 126 -6.23 2.03 -8.39
N ASP A 127 -6.65 0.92 -8.99
CA ASP A 127 -5.78 0.03 -9.74
C ASP A 127 -6.46 -0.26 -11.07
N VAL A 128 -5.72 -0.20 -12.18
CA VAL A 128 -6.24 -0.53 -13.52
C VAL A 128 -7.65 0.04 -13.77
N TRP A 129 -7.85 1.29 -13.37
CA TRP A 129 -9.07 2.10 -13.54
C TRP A 129 -10.28 1.74 -12.67
N SER A 130 -10.81 0.51 -12.73
CA SER A 130 -12.10 0.15 -12.12
C SER A 130 -12.17 -1.34 -11.80
N ARG A 131 -13.07 -1.75 -10.89
CA ARG A 131 -13.37 -3.16 -10.65
C ARG A 131 -13.84 -3.90 -11.89
N LEU A 132 -14.57 -3.19 -12.76
CA LEU A 132 -15.01 -3.74 -14.03
C LEU A 132 -13.88 -3.92 -15.06
N SER A 133 -12.68 -3.41 -14.80
CA SER A 133 -11.47 -3.62 -15.61
C SER A 133 -10.39 -4.41 -14.88
N GLY A 134 -10.75 -5.10 -13.79
CA GLY A 134 -9.87 -6.02 -13.06
C GLY A 134 -9.12 -5.40 -11.88
N GLY A 135 -9.50 -4.18 -11.44
CA GLY A 135 -8.88 -3.51 -10.30
C GLY A 135 -9.85 -2.65 -9.50
N SER A 136 -9.55 -1.41 -9.18
CA SER A 136 -10.40 -0.60 -8.30
C SER A 136 -10.34 0.87 -8.68
N GLY A 137 -11.22 1.69 -8.10
CA GLY A 137 -11.13 3.15 -8.21
C GLY A 137 -12.35 3.79 -8.84
N ALA A 138 -12.39 3.91 -10.16
CA ALA A 138 -13.42 4.65 -10.89
C ALA A 138 -14.78 3.92 -10.89
N PRO A 139 -15.89 4.66 -10.72
CA PRO A 139 -17.23 4.09 -10.79
C PRO A 139 -17.56 3.58 -12.19
N GLY A 140 -18.45 2.58 -12.27
CA GLY A 140 -18.80 1.90 -13.51
C GLY A 140 -19.35 2.83 -14.61
N TRP A 141 -20.02 3.93 -14.24
CA TRP A 141 -20.51 4.91 -15.19
C TRP A 141 -19.40 5.53 -16.05
N THR A 142 -18.15 5.58 -15.58
CA THR A 142 -17.02 6.11 -16.37
C THR A 142 -16.73 5.29 -17.62
N LEU A 143 -16.86 3.96 -17.54
CA LEU A 143 -16.69 3.06 -18.66
C LEU A 143 -17.83 3.23 -19.67
N TYR A 144 -19.07 3.33 -19.19
CA TYR A 144 -20.23 3.60 -20.04
C TYR A 144 -20.14 4.99 -20.70
N ALA A 145 -19.65 6.01 -19.99
CA ALA A 145 -19.39 7.33 -20.53
C ALA A 145 -18.35 7.26 -21.66
N ALA A 146 -17.30 6.46 -21.52
CA ALA A 146 -16.32 6.23 -22.59
C ALA A 146 -16.83 5.36 -23.75
N GLY A 147 -18.08 4.88 -23.70
CA GLY A 147 -18.66 4.03 -24.73
C GLY A 147 -18.26 2.56 -24.63
N LEU A 148 -17.71 2.12 -23.49
CA LEU A 148 -17.27 0.74 -23.27
C LEU A 148 -18.37 -0.11 -22.62
N ASN A 149 -18.37 -1.41 -22.96
CA ASN A 149 -19.30 -2.42 -22.46
C ASN A 149 -18.57 -3.45 -21.58
N PRO A 150 -18.59 -3.30 -20.25
CA PRO A 150 -17.88 -4.20 -19.34
C PRO A 150 -18.27 -5.68 -19.44
N ARG A 151 -19.49 -5.97 -19.91
CA ARG A 151 -20.01 -7.35 -19.99
C ARG A 151 -19.31 -8.18 -21.06
N THR A 152 -18.62 -7.56 -22.01
CA THR A 152 -17.95 -8.23 -23.13
C THR A 152 -16.43 -8.24 -22.98
N PHE A 153 -15.87 -7.69 -21.90
CA PHE A 153 -14.42 -7.57 -21.71
C PHE A 153 -13.71 -8.92 -21.64
N LYS A 154 -14.32 -9.93 -21.00
CA LYS A 154 -13.78 -11.30 -20.98
C LYS A 154 -13.62 -11.86 -22.40
N LYS A 155 -14.68 -11.80 -23.21
CA LYS A 155 -14.70 -12.40 -24.55
C LYS A 155 -13.79 -11.67 -25.53
N THR A 156 -13.69 -10.35 -25.39
CA THR A 156 -12.83 -9.49 -26.22
C THR A 156 -11.39 -9.40 -25.70
N GLU A 157 -11.12 -9.96 -24.51
CA GLU A 157 -9.89 -9.75 -23.76
C GLU A 157 -9.50 -8.27 -23.53
N ALA A 158 -10.49 -7.37 -23.62
CA ALA A 158 -10.29 -5.94 -23.41
C ALA A 158 -9.86 -5.61 -21.97
N ALA A 159 -10.22 -6.49 -21.02
CA ALA A 159 -9.68 -6.58 -19.67
C ALA A 159 -9.84 -8.02 -19.13
N LEU A 160 -8.88 -8.49 -18.34
CA LEU A 160 -8.93 -9.74 -17.60
C LEU A 160 -9.42 -9.47 -16.17
N VAL A 161 -10.56 -10.06 -15.80
CA VAL A 161 -11.25 -9.74 -14.54
C VAL A 161 -11.59 -11.02 -13.80
N GLN A 162 -11.10 -11.18 -12.58
CA GLN A 162 -11.30 -12.40 -11.78
C GLN A 162 -12.78 -12.74 -11.57
N ASN A 163 -13.64 -11.73 -11.32
CA ASN A 163 -15.08 -11.93 -11.11
C ASN A 163 -15.79 -12.57 -12.32
N THR A 164 -15.18 -12.52 -13.51
CA THR A 164 -15.73 -13.09 -14.74
C THR A 164 -15.00 -14.36 -15.20
N TYR A 165 -13.90 -14.71 -14.53
CA TYR A 165 -13.11 -15.89 -14.88
C TYR A 165 -13.91 -17.17 -14.59
N ASP A 166 -13.79 -18.19 -15.43
CA ASP A 166 -14.65 -19.40 -15.32
C ASP A 166 -14.48 -20.12 -13.98
N ASN A 167 -13.24 -20.17 -13.49
CA ASN A 167 -12.93 -20.59 -12.14
C ASN A 167 -12.06 -19.53 -11.46
N PRO A 168 -12.62 -18.65 -10.60
CA PRO A 168 -11.87 -17.59 -9.95
C PRO A 168 -10.62 -18.04 -9.18
N ALA A 169 -10.58 -19.29 -8.70
CA ALA A 169 -9.42 -19.87 -8.01
C ALA A 169 -8.24 -20.16 -8.95
N GLU A 170 -8.50 -20.28 -10.25
CA GLU A 170 -7.48 -20.51 -11.30
C GLU A 170 -7.03 -19.20 -11.96
N PHE A 171 -7.53 -18.04 -11.50
CA PHE A 171 -7.13 -16.75 -12.04
C PHE A 171 -5.61 -16.56 -11.87
N PRO A 172 -4.83 -16.37 -12.96
CA PRO A 172 -3.38 -16.41 -12.86
C PRO A 172 -2.79 -15.31 -11.97
N LYS A 173 -1.79 -15.68 -11.16
CA LYS A 173 -1.09 -14.78 -10.23
C LYS A 173 -0.59 -13.54 -10.97
N MET A 174 -0.85 -12.35 -10.43
CA MET A 174 -0.41 -11.04 -10.95
C MET A 174 -0.89 -10.69 -12.38
N ILE A 175 -1.69 -11.52 -13.06
CA ILE A 175 -2.08 -11.24 -14.46
C ILE A 175 -2.94 -9.98 -14.60
N TRP A 176 -3.68 -9.62 -13.54
CA TRP A 176 -4.51 -8.41 -13.49
C TRP A 176 -3.71 -7.14 -13.83
N SER A 177 -2.43 -7.07 -13.45
CA SER A 177 -1.58 -5.90 -13.71
C SER A 177 -1.30 -5.69 -15.20
N THR A 178 -1.46 -6.72 -16.04
CA THR A 178 -1.39 -6.59 -17.51
C THR A 178 -2.57 -5.81 -18.10
N ASN A 179 -3.63 -5.55 -17.33
CA ASN A 179 -4.75 -4.73 -17.80
C ASN A 179 -4.33 -3.30 -18.15
N TYR A 180 -3.26 -2.75 -17.56
CA TYR A 180 -2.72 -1.44 -17.94
C TYR A 180 -2.37 -1.34 -19.42
N THR A 181 -2.07 -2.47 -20.07
CA THR A 181 -1.67 -2.57 -21.48
C THR A 181 -2.76 -3.18 -22.37
N ARG A 182 -3.98 -3.37 -21.85
CA ARG A 182 -5.16 -3.82 -22.61
C ARG A 182 -6.06 -2.65 -22.97
N LEU A 183 -6.99 -2.89 -23.89
CA LEU A 183 -7.80 -1.85 -24.53
C LEU A 183 -8.46 -0.91 -23.51
N VAL A 184 -9.05 -1.46 -22.45
CA VAL A 184 -9.85 -0.67 -21.50
C VAL A 184 -8.99 0.35 -20.78
N CYS A 185 -7.92 -0.07 -20.08
CA CYS A 185 -7.08 0.87 -19.34
C CYS A 185 -6.32 1.81 -20.27
N GLN A 186 -5.79 1.30 -21.40
CA GLN A 186 -5.16 2.13 -22.42
C GLN A 186 -6.09 3.25 -22.88
N THR A 187 -7.37 2.92 -23.14
CA THR A 187 -8.36 3.90 -23.57
C THR A 187 -8.70 4.86 -22.44
N MET A 188 -9.10 4.35 -21.27
CA MET A 188 -9.58 5.19 -20.17
C MET A 188 -8.54 6.18 -19.67
N PHE A 189 -7.28 5.76 -19.47
CA PHE A 189 -6.22 6.69 -19.09
C PHE A 189 -5.91 7.71 -20.20
N THR A 190 -5.96 7.32 -21.47
CA THR A 190 -5.77 8.27 -22.58
C THR A 190 -6.87 9.33 -22.61
N LEU A 191 -8.13 8.91 -22.41
CA LEU A 191 -9.27 9.84 -22.33
C LEU A 191 -9.17 10.75 -21.11
N PHE A 192 -8.78 10.20 -19.95
CA PHE A 192 -8.64 10.94 -18.71
C PHE A 192 -7.54 12.00 -18.78
N TRP A 193 -6.39 11.70 -19.39
CA TRP A 193 -5.26 12.64 -19.42
C TRP A 193 -5.24 13.55 -20.65
N ALA A 194 -5.60 13.02 -21.82
CA ALA A 194 -5.33 13.65 -23.11
C ALA A 194 -6.47 13.47 -24.12
N GLY A 195 -7.71 13.34 -23.63
CA GLY A 195 -8.90 13.20 -24.48
C GLY A 195 -9.10 14.36 -25.45
N ARG A 196 -8.70 15.60 -25.11
CA ARG A 196 -8.79 16.75 -26.03
C ARG A 196 -7.89 16.61 -27.25
N ASP A 197 -6.73 15.98 -27.05
CA ASP A 197 -5.71 15.84 -28.08
C ASP A 197 -5.94 14.61 -28.95
N PHE A 198 -6.24 13.48 -28.33
CA PHE A 198 -6.33 12.20 -29.04
C PHE A 198 -7.76 11.71 -29.29
N ALA A 199 -8.75 12.26 -28.60
CA ALA A 199 -10.15 11.92 -28.80
C ALA A 199 -11.04 13.18 -28.90
N PRO A 200 -10.74 14.16 -29.78
CA PRO A 200 -11.48 15.41 -29.86
C PRO A 200 -12.97 15.25 -30.14
N LYS A 201 -13.39 14.17 -30.79
CA LYS A 201 -14.83 13.87 -31.03
C LYS A 201 -15.53 13.35 -29.78
N ALA A 202 -14.81 12.87 -28.77
CA ALA A 202 -15.39 12.32 -27.56
C ALA A 202 -15.94 13.44 -26.66
N ILE A 203 -17.11 13.96 -27.01
CA ILE A 203 -17.79 15.05 -26.32
C ILE A 203 -19.09 14.54 -25.70
N ILE A 204 -19.27 14.78 -24.40
CA ILE A 204 -20.50 14.50 -23.63
C ILE A 204 -20.92 15.78 -22.94
N ASN A 205 -22.21 16.09 -22.99
CA ASN A 205 -22.80 17.25 -22.33
C ASN A 205 -22.12 18.58 -22.71
N GLY A 206 -21.59 18.66 -23.94
CA GLY A 206 -20.94 19.86 -24.47
C GLY A 206 -19.48 20.06 -24.08
N VAL A 207 -18.88 19.13 -23.32
CA VAL A 207 -17.45 19.16 -22.96
C VAL A 207 -16.73 17.90 -23.45
N ASN A 208 -15.42 18.00 -23.66
CA ASN A 208 -14.61 16.82 -24.01
C ASN A 208 -14.58 15.83 -22.82
N ILE A 209 -14.51 14.54 -23.12
CA ILE A 209 -14.48 13.46 -22.12
C ILE A 209 -13.36 13.62 -21.09
N GLN A 210 -12.23 14.23 -21.45
CA GLN A 210 -11.15 14.56 -20.52
C GLN A 210 -11.65 15.50 -19.41
N GLU A 211 -12.25 16.63 -19.81
CA GLU A 211 -12.79 17.61 -18.86
C GLU A 211 -13.94 17.02 -18.06
N TYR A 212 -14.77 16.19 -18.69
CA TYR A 212 -15.85 15.48 -18.01
C TYR A 212 -15.32 14.56 -16.90
N LEU A 213 -14.40 13.65 -17.21
CA LEU A 213 -13.89 12.67 -16.23
C LEU A 213 -13.05 13.34 -15.14
N GLN A 214 -12.11 14.23 -15.51
CA GLN A 214 -11.29 14.95 -14.54
C GLN A 214 -12.16 15.85 -13.65
N GLY A 215 -13.10 16.57 -14.24
CA GLY A 215 -14.01 17.47 -13.52
C GLY A 215 -14.84 16.74 -12.47
N HIS A 216 -15.42 15.58 -12.82
CA HIS A 216 -16.18 14.77 -11.88
C HIS A 216 -15.31 14.16 -10.77
N PHE A 217 -14.15 13.56 -11.12
CA PHE A 217 -13.23 13.02 -10.13
C PHE A 217 -12.76 14.07 -9.11
N ILE A 218 -12.32 15.25 -9.60
CA ILE A 218 -11.87 16.35 -8.76
C ILE A 218 -13.03 16.90 -7.91
N ALA A 219 -14.23 17.03 -8.48
CA ALA A 219 -15.41 17.51 -7.76
C ALA A 219 -15.85 16.54 -6.66
N ALA A 220 -15.79 15.23 -6.88
CA ALA A 220 -16.07 14.21 -5.89
C ALA A 220 -15.08 14.28 -4.71
N CYS A 221 -13.77 14.35 -4.99
CA CYS A 221 -12.75 14.49 -3.96
C CYS A 221 -12.89 15.81 -3.19
N ARG A 222 -13.16 16.93 -3.89
CA ARG A 222 -13.44 18.23 -3.28
C ARG A 222 -14.68 18.19 -2.40
N TYR A 223 -15.74 17.50 -2.82
CA TYR A 223 -16.95 17.34 -2.04
C TYR A 223 -16.67 16.58 -0.74
N PHE A 224 -15.92 15.50 -0.82
CA PHE A 224 -15.51 14.76 0.37
C PHE A 224 -14.63 15.60 1.30
N ALA A 225 -13.66 16.35 0.76
CA ALA A 225 -12.86 17.30 1.53
C ALA A 225 -13.71 18.37 2.21
N GLN A 226 -14.72 18.91 1.52
CA GLN A 226 -15.68 19.87 2.07
C GLN A 226 -16.44 19.27 3.27
N LYS A 227 -16.83 17.99 3.22
CA LYS A 227 -17.51 17.32 4.32
C LYS A 227 -16.60 17.07 5.53
N ILE A 228 -15.34 16.72 5.31
CA ILE A 228 -14.33 16.62 6.37
C ILE A 228 -14.12 18.00 7.03
N HIS A 229 -14.01 19.06 6.22
CA HIS A 229 -13.86 20.44 6.70
C HIS A 229 -15.07 20.89 7.54
N GLU A 230 -16.29 20.64 7.05
CA GLU A 230 -17.55 20.95 7.75
C GLU A 230 -17.69 20.23 9.10
N ALA A 231 -17.04 19.06 9.26
CA ALA A 231 -17.01 18.34 10.53
C ALA A 231 -16.29 19.13 11.64
N GLY A 232 -15.30 19.96 11.26
CA GLY A 232 -14.65 20.96 12.12
C GLY A 232 -13.67 20.44 13.17
N ASP A 233 -13.51 19.12 13.30
CA ASP A 233 -12.72 18.47 14.35
C ASP A 233 -11.67 17.46 13.82
N LEU A 234 -11.44 17.41 12.50
CA LEU A 234 -10.55 16.41 11.88
C LEU A 234 -9.25 16.99 11.32
N GLU A 235 -9.33 18.10 10.58
CA GLU A 235 -8.18 18.76 9.94
C GLU A 235 -7.18 19.26 10.98
N ASN A 236 -5.88 19.14 10.68
CA ASN A 236 -4.76 19.48 11.57
C ASN A 236 -4.69 18.67 12.89
N GLU A 237 -5.68 17.82 13.18
CA GLU A 237 -5.73 16.94 14.35
C GLU A 237 -5.44 15.49 14.01
N VAL A 238 -6.22 14.90 13.09
CA VAL A 238 -6.04 13.52 12.60
C VAL A 238 -5.80 13.50 11.10
N VAL A 239 -6.56 14.27 10.30
CA VAL A 239 -6.33 14.40 8.85
C VAL A 239 -5.25 15.45 8.63
N ILE A 240 -4.16 15.06 7.96
CA ILE A 240 -3.01 15.93 7.68
C ILE A 240 -2.96 16.41 6.22
N GLY A 241 -3.63 15.72 5.30
CA GLY A 241 -3.51 16.06 3.88
C GLY A 241 -4.16 15.05 2.94
N TRP A 242 -3.91 15.25 1.65
CA TRP A 242 -4.49 14.51 0.54
C TRP A 242 -3.42 14.08 -0.45
N GLU A 243 -3.47 12.82 -0.86
CA GLU A 243 -2.72 12.32 -2.02
C GLU A 243 -3.47 12.62 -3.32
N SER A 244 -2.73 12.74 -4.43
CA SER A 244 -3.29 13.21 -5.71
C SER A 244 -4.15 12.16 -6.41
N LEU A 245 -3.57 10.99 -6.69
CA LEU A 245 -4.20 9.88 -7.37
C LEU A 245 -3.24 8.69 -7.28
N ASN A 246 -3.74 7.53 -6.87
CA ASN A 246 -2.93 6.33 -6.80
C ASN A 246 -2.39 5.91 -8.18
N GLU A 247 -1.08 5.65 -8.26
CA GLU A 247 -0.36 5.04 -9.38
C GLU A 247 -0.82 5.50 -10.79
N PRO A 248 -0.70 6.79 -11.12
CA PRO A 248 -1.23 7.30 -12.39
C PRO A 248 -0.49 6.67 -13.60
N HIS A 249 -1.24 6.09 -14.53
CA HIS A 249 -0.72 5.51 -15.76
C HIS A 249 -1.02 6.41 -16.97
N ARG A 250 -0.09 6.52 -17.93
CA ARG A 250 -0.20 7.44 -19.08
C ARG A 250 -1.16 6.99 -20.20
N GLY A 251 -1.67 5.76 -20.11
CA GLY A 251 -2.42 5.15 -21.20
C GLY A 251 -1.56 5.03 -22.46
N LEU A 252 -2.07 5.50 -23.60
CA LEU A 252 -1.36 5.50 -24.88
C LEU A 252 -0.52 6.77 -25.12
N VAL A 253 -0.61 7.79 -24.26
CA VAL A 253 0.06 9.07 -24.46
C VAL A 253 1.58 8.86 -24.55
N GLY A 254 2.20 9.18 -25.68
CA GLY A 254 3.63 8.97 -25.93
C GLY A 254 4.02 7.57 -26.41
N VAL A 255 3.06 6.69 -26.74
CA VAL A 255 3.37 5.42 -27.42
C VAL A 255 3.80 5.72 -28.86
N GLN A 256 5.01 5.28 -29.21
CA GLN A 256 5.65 5.64 -30.48
C GLN A 256 5.12 4.85 -31.67
N ASP A 257 4.75 3.59 -31.45
CA ASP A 257 4.23 2.70 -32.48
C ASP A 257 3.27 1.69 -31.85
N ILE A 258 1.97 1.84 -32.11
CA ILE A 258 0.94 0.96 -31.54
C ILE A 258 0.88 -0.43 -32.18
N SER A 259 1.66 -0.70 -33.23
CA SER A 259 1.74 -2.01 -33.87
C SER A 259 2.75 -2.97 -33.23
N VAL A 260 3.47 -2.52 -32.20
CA VAL A 260 4.45 -3.33 -31.47
C VAL A 260 4.29 -3.11 -29.98
N VAL A 261 4.72 -4.08 -29.17
CA VAL A 261 4.84 -3.89 -27.71
C VAL A 261 6.05 -2.98 -27.46
N PRO A 262 5.90 -1.85 -26.74
CA PRO A 262 7.02 -0.95 -26.46
C PRO A 262 8.15 -1.64 -25.68
N PRO A 263 9.44 -1.36 -25.96
CA PRO A 263 10.55 -1.97 -25.22
C PRO A 263 10.57 -1.63 -23.72
N ASP A 264 9.96 -0.51 -23.33
CA ASP A 264 9.77 -0.07 -21.95
C ASP A 264 8.61 -0.79 -21.24
N GLN A 265 7.78 -1.55 -21.95
CA GLN A 265 6.73 -2.39 -21.34
C GLN A 265 7.35 -3.67 -20.76
N GLN A 266 7.79 -3.59 -19.50
CA GLN A 266 8.48 -4.69 -18.82
C GLN A 266 7.57 -5.79 -18.29
N LEU A 267 6.28 -5.52 -18.11
CA LEU A 267 5.32 -6.48 -17.59
C LEU A 267 4.54 -7.12 -18.74
N GLN A 268 4.78 -8.42 -18.95
CA GLN A 268 4.03 -9.26 -19.88
C GLN A 268 3.79 -10.64 -19.24
N LEU A 269 2.53 -11.09 -19.25
CA LEU A 269 2.10 -12.36 -18.66
C LEU A 269 0.78 -12.79 -19.30
N GLY A 270 0.62 -14.08 -19.62
CA GLY A 270 -0.53 -14.55 -20.39
C GLY A 270 -0.53 -13.98 -21.80
N THR A 271 -1.70 -13.79 -22.40
CA THR A 271 -1.84 -13.03 -23.66
C THR A 271 -1.35 -11.59 -23.47
N SER A 272 -0.56 -11.10 -24.42
CA SER A 272 0.03 -9.76 -24.39
C SER A 272 -0.16 -9.09 -25.75
N PRO A 273 -1.30 -8.41 -25.97
CA PRO A 273 -1.57 -7.75 -27.23
C PRO A 273 -0.72 -6.49 -27.43
N THR A 274 -0.40 -6.18 -28.68
CA THR A 274 -0.07 -4.80 -29.06
C THR A 274 -1.31 -3.91 -28.89
N ALA A 275 -1.13 -2.59 -28.71
CA ALA A 275 -2.27 -1.67 -28.59
C ALA A 275 -3.20 -1.78 -29.81
N PHE A 276 -2.67 -1.99 -31.02
CA PHE A 276 -3.51 -2.21 -32.20
C PHE A 276 -4.26 -3.56 -32.18
N GLN A 277 -3.63 -4.66 -31.75
CA GLN A 277 -4.34 -5.94 -31.55
C GLN A 277 -5.47 -5.80 -30.53
N ALA A 278 -5.23 -5.10 -29.42
CA ALA A 278 -6.26 -4.83 -28.42
C ALA A 278 -7.43 -4.00 -28.99
N MET A 279 -7.17 -3.07 -29.92
CA MET A 279 -8.23 -2.34 -30.63
C MET A 279 -9.03 -3.26 -31.57
N LEU A 280 -8.39 -4.22 -32.22
CA LEU A 280 -9.02 -5.18 -33.12
C LEU A 280 -9.90 -6.17 -32.34
N THR A 281 -9.37 -6.80 -31.30
CA THR A 281 -10.12 -7.75 -30.44
C THR A 281 -11.26 -7.06 -29.72
N GLY A 282 -11.05 -5.86 -29.19
CA GLY A 282 -12.14 -5.05 -28.63
C GLY A 282 -13.19 -4.58 -29.66
N SER A 283 -12.92 -4.70 -30.96
CA SER A 283 -13.87 -4.41 -32.04
C SER A 283 -14.45 -5.69 -32.67
N GLY A 284 -14.26 -6.85 -32.04
CA GLY A 284 -14.82 -8.13 -32.48
C GLY A 284 -14.02 -8.85 -33.55
N ARG A 285 -12.73 -8.54 -33.73
CA ARG A 285 -11.84 -9.19 -34.70
C ARG A 285 -10.93 -10.20 -34.01
N ALA A 286 -10.80 -11.39 -34.59
CA ALA A 286 -9.87 -12.39 -34.10
C ALA A 286 -8.42 -11.96 -34.35
N CYS A 287 -7.56 -12.11 -33.34
CA CYS A 287 -6.12 -11.79 -33.43
C CYS A 287 -5.27 -12.90 -32.81
N GLU A 288 -4.16 -13.22 -33.47
CA GLU A 288 -3.15 -14.13 -32.90
C GLU A 288 -2.15 -13.34 -32.06
N GLU A 289 -2.28 -13.44 -30.74
CA GLU A 289 -1.51 -12.69 -29.75
C GLU A 289 -0.36 -13.52 -29.20
N THR A 290 0.72 -12.88 -28.77
CA THR A 290 1.83 -13.60 -28.11
C THR A 290 1.45 -13.93 -26.68
N THR A 291 1.79 -15.14 -26.23
CA THR A 291 1.65 -15.54 -24.82
C THR A 291 2.99 -15.48 -24.11
N TRP A 292 2.97 -15.08 -22.85
CA TRP A 292 4.15 -14.85 -22.02
C TRP A 292 4.03 -15.53 -20.65
N ALA A 293 5.16 -15.92 -20.09
CA ALA A 293 5.26 -16.36 -18.70
C ALA A 293 6.38 -15.60 -17.99
N PHE A 294 6.29 -15.50 -16.66
CA PHE A 294 7.31 -14.88 -15.84
C PHE A 294 8.22 -15.94 -15.22
N GLY A 295 9.53 -15.82 -15.42
CA GLY A 295 10.55 -16.68 -14.82
C GLY A 295 11.51 -15.88 -13.92
N GLY A 296 12.53 -16.54 -13.37
CA GLY A 296 13.50 -15.90 -12.46
C GLY A 296 14.32 -14.76 -13.09
N PHE A 297 14.41 -14.70 -14.42
CA PHE A 297 15.10 -13.63 -15.17
C PHE A 297 14.14 -12.64 -15.84
N GLY A 298 12.86 -12.67 -15.48
CA GLY A 298 11.83 -11.79 -16.05
C GLY A 298 10.88 -12.49 -17.03
N PRO A 299 10.12 -11.71 -17.81
CA PRO A 299 9.13 -12.25 -18.76
C PRO A 299 9.83 -12.90 -19.96
N HIS A 300 9.27 -14.01 -20.43
CA HIS A 300 9.70 -14.66 -21.67
C HIS A 300 8.48 -15.15 -22.46
N GLN A 301 8.56 -15.07 -23.78
CA GLN A 301 7.50 -15.53 -24.66
C GLN A 301 7.40 -17.06 -24.62
N THR A 302 6.20 -17.58 -24.44
CA THR A 302 5.92 -19.03 -24.36
C THR A 302 5.22 -19.56 -25.61
N GLY A 303 4.57 -18.70 -26.39
CA GLY A 303 3.81 -19.14 -27.56
C GLY A 303 2.98 -18.03 -28.18
N ARG A 304 1.88 -18.47 -28.81
CA ARG A 304 0.85 -17.61 -29.40
C ARG A 304 -0.52 -18.26 -29.20
N GLU A 305 -1.54 -17.42 -29.05
CA GLU A 305 -2.92 -17.84 -28.85
C GLU A 305 -3.85 -17.01 -29.75
N LEU A 306 -4.88 -17.64 -30.31
CA LEU A 306 -5.91 -16.94 -31.08
C LEU A 306 -6.99 -16.45 -30.11
N VAL A 307 -7.05 -15.15 -29.91
CA VAL A 307 -8.16 -14.48 -29.21
C VAL A 307 -9.24 -14.18 -30.24
N ASP A 308 -10.39 -14.85 -30.13
CA ASP A 308 -11.54 -14.66 -31.03
C ASP A 308 -12.77 -14.18 -30.26
N PRO A 309 -13.13 -12.88 -30.38
CA PRO A 309 -14.34 -12.35 -29.76
C PRO A 309 -15.65 -12.78 -30.46
N GLU A 310 -15.58 -13.48 -31.59
CA GLU A 310 -16.73 -13.94 -32.40
C GLU A 310 -17.68 -12.80 -32.79
N GLY A 311 -17.13 -11.62 -33.09
CA GLY A 311 -17.89 -10.43 -33.46
C GLY A 311 -18.49 -9.66 -32.28
N GLU A 312 -18.33 -10.11 -31.03
CA GLU A 312 -18.68 -9.28 -29.86
C GLU A 312 -17.72 -8.10 -29.71
N SER A 313 -18.26 -6.97 -29.25
CA SER A 313 -17.52 -5.70 -29.16
C SER A 313 -17.39 -5.26 -27.71
N ALA A 314 -16.22 -4.73 -27.34
CA ALA A 314 -15.96 -4.05 -26.09
C ALA A 314 -16.61 -2.66 -26.05
N TRP A 315 -17.15 -2.18 -27.17
CA TRP A 315 -17.88 -0.93 -27.28
C TRP A 315 -19.39 -1.16 -27.10
N LEU A 316 -20.06 -0.19 -26.49
CA LEU A 316 -21.52 -0.18 -26.34
C LEU A 316 -22.20 -0.20 -27.71
N PRO A 317 -23.36 -0.86 -27.84
CA PRO A 317 -24.12 -0.87 -29.08
C PRO A 317 -24.65 0.54 -29.40
N ALA A 318 -24.88 0.83 -30.68
CA ALA A 318 -25.46 2.10 -31.13
C ALA A 318 -26.83 2.41 -30.51
N SER A 319 -27.54 1.38 -30.03
CA SER A 319 -28.84 1.49 -29.37
C SER A 319 -28.75 1.68 -27.85
N TYR A 320 -27.56 1.86 -27.28
CA TYR A 320 -27.42 2.07 -25.84
C TYR A 320 -28.13 3.35 -25.41
N ASP A 321 -28.81 3.28 -24.26
CA ASP A 321 -29.61 4.39 -23.74
C ASP A 321 -28.79 5.28 -22.80
N ASP A 322 -28.33 6.41 -23.32
CA ASP A 322 -27.63 7.44 -22.56
C ASP A 322 -28.56 8.21 -21.57
N HIS A 323 -29.90 8.04 -21.64
CA HIS A 323 -30.83 8.70 -20.72
C HIS A 323 -30.63 8.28 -19.26
N LYS A 324 -30.10 7.07 -19.01
CA LYS A 324 -29.83 6.56 -17.65
C LYS A 324 -29.02 7.54 -16.80
N TYR A 325 -27.98 8.14 -17.39
CA TYR A 325 -27.10 9.11 -16.73
C TYR A 325 -27.28 10.54 -17.27
N GLY A 326 -28.30 10.76 -18.09
CA GLY A 326 -28.60 12.07 -18.67
C GLY A 326 -27.53 12.57 -19.65
N TRP A 327 -26.77 11.67 -20.29
CA TRP A 327 -25.75 12.07 -21.24
C TRP A 327 -26.35 12.53 -22.56
N LYS A 328 -25.73 13.55 -23.14
CA LYS A 328 -25.93 14.00 -24.52
C LYS A 328 -24.59 13.90 -25.23
N ARG A 329 -24.41 12.84 -26.02
CA ARG A 329 -23.23 12.68 -26.87
C ARG A 329 -23.29 13.61 -28.06
N ASP A 330 -22.14 14.12 -28.44
CA ASP A 330 -22.01 14.83 -29.70
C ASP A 330 -22.33 13.87 -30.87
N PRO A 331 -23.05 14.33 -31.92
CA PRO A 331 -23.37 13.49 -33.08
C PRO A 331 -22.16 12.88 -33.79
N GLU A 332 -20.98 13.47 -33.66
CA GLU A 332 -19.73 12.91 -34.21
C GLU A 332 -19.16 11.75 -33.38
N TRP A 333 -19.59 11.56 -32.13
CA TRP A 333 -19.25 10.39 -31.32
C TRP A 333 -20.29 9.29 -31.47
N LYS A 334 -20.02 8.33 -32.34
CA LYS A 334 -20.91 7.22 -32.63
C LYS A 334 -20.67 6.05 -31.68
N LEU A 335 -21.71 5.63 -30.96
CA LEU A 335 -21.69 4.34 -30.26
C LEU A 335 -21.82 3.19 -31.27
N GLY A 336 -21.37 2.00 -30.88
CA GLY A 336 -21.28 0.82 -31.73
C GLY A 336 -20.02 0.75 -32.59
N GLU A 337 -19.21 1.81 -32.60
CA GLU A 337 -17.97 1.91 -33.38
C GLU A 337 -16.78 2.15 -32.46
N CYS A 338 -15.61 1.61 -32.81
CA CYS A 338 -14.37 1.85 -32.07
C CYS A 338 -14.00 3.34 -32.08
N LEU A 339 -13.78 3.93 -30.91
CA LEU A 339 -13.44 5.35 -30.77
C LEU A 339 -12.20 5.73 -31.58
N TRP A 340 -11.18 4.88 -31.58
CA TRP A 340 -9.93 5.14 -32.29
C TRP A 340 -10.10 5.03 -33.82
N ALA A 341 -10.98 4.16 -34.31
CA ALA A 341 -11.36 4.11 -35.72
C ALA A 341 -12.03 5.41 -36.17
N GLN A 342 -12.93 5.97 -35.33
CA GLN A 342 -13.60 7.24 -35.60
C GLN A 342 -12.63 8.43 -35.70
N HIS A 343 -11.43 8.29 -35.12
CA HIS A 343 -10.33 9.25 -35.19
C HIS A 343 -9.28 8.95 -36.27
N GLY A 344 -9.55 7.95 -37.13
CA GLY A 344 -8.69 7.60 -38.26
C GLY A 344 -7.39 6.91 -37.87
N VAL A 345 -7.34 6.27 -36.69
CA VAL A 345 -6.20 5.46 -36.27
C VAL A 345 -6.09 4.20 -37.14
N TRP A 346 -7.22 3.57 -37.46
CA TRP A 346 -7.32 2.38 -38.28
C TRP A 346 -8.65 2.33 -39.06
N ASP A 347 -8.72 1.51 -40.10
CA ASP A 347 -9.89 1.35 -40.97
C ASP A 347 -10.67 0.06 -40.61
N PRO A 348 -11.91 0.15 -40.10
CA PRO A 348 -12.70 -1.01 -39.70
C PRO A 348 -13.28 -1.84 -40.85
N SER A 349 -13.21 -1.34 -42.09
CA SER A 349 -13.66 -2.07 -43.29
C SER A 349 -12.59 -3.01 -43.86
N THR A 350 -11.31 -2.71 -43.58
CA THR A 350 -10.15 -3.45 -44.09
C THR A 350 -9.24 -3.98 -42.99
N ASP A 351 -9.57 -3.70 -41.73
CA ASP A 351 -8.77 -3.98 -40.52
C ASP A 351 -7.32 -3.43 -40.63
N ARG A 352 -7.14 -2.35 -41.40
CA ARG A 352 -5.81 -1.79 -41.68
C ARG A 352 -5.45 -0.66 -40.72
N LEU A 353 -4.30 -0.77 -40.06
CA LEU A 353 -3.71 0.33 -39.31
C LEU A 353 -3.34 1.49 -40.24
N LEU A 354 -3.84 2.69 -39.96
CA LEU A 354 -3.61 3.89 -40.77
C LEU A 354 -2.55 4.81 -40.16
N ARG A 355 -2.52 4.93 -38.83
CA ARG A 355 -1.63 5.85 -38.10
C ARG A 355 -1.03 5.16 -36.88
N LYS A 356 0.12 4.53 -37.08
CA LYS A 356 0.82 3.78 -36.03
C LYS A 356 1.40 4.68 -34.92
N ASP A 357 1.71 5.93 -35.24
CA ASP A 357 2.33 6.93 -34.37
C ASP A 357 1.31 7.98 -33.86
N TYR A 358 0.01 7.66 -33.88
CA TYR A 358 -1.07 8.60 -33.54
C TYR A 358 -0.88 9.27 -32.18
N PHE A 359 -0.38 8.53 -31.18
CA PHE A 359 -0.16 9.00 -29.81
C PHE A 359 1.27 9.46 -29.51
N ALA A 360 2.17 9.42 -30.50
CA ALA A 360 3.59 9.63 -30.30
C ALA A 360 3.98 11.10 -30.13
N LYS A 361 3.10 12.03 -30.54
CA LYS A 361 3.38 13.47 -30.60
C LYS A 361 2.15 14.27 -30.19
N LYS A 362 2.38 15.47 -29.64
CA LYS A 362 1.31 16.44 -29.41
C LYS A 362 0.69 16.85 -30.75
N PRO A 363 -0.63 16.75 -30.94
CA PRO A 363 -1.26 17.07 -32.22
C PRO A 363 -1.03 18.51 -32.69
N GLN A 364 -0.99 19.47 -31.77
CA GLN A 364 -0.93 20.90 -32.09
C GLN A 364 0.50 21.38 -32.37
N SER A 365 1.51 20.87 -31.64
CA SER A 365 2.90 21.31 -31.78
C SER A 365 3.78 20.35 -32.58
N GLY A 366 3.39 19.08 -32.70
CA GLY A 366 4.23 18.02 -33.29
C GLY A 366 5.40 17.58 -32.40
N GLU A 367 5.51 18.10 -31.18
CA GLU A 367 6.53 17.71 -30.21
C GLU A 367 6.40 16.22 -29.84
N PRO A 368 7.51 15.46 -29.80
CA PRO A 368 7.50 14.09 -29.31
C PRO A 368 7.00 14.00 -27.86
N LEU A 369 6.16 12.99 -27.59
CA LEU A 369 5.68 12.65 -26.27
C LEU A 369 6.40 11.41 -25.75
N ASN A 370 6.73 11.43 -24.47
CA ASN A 370 7.27 10.31 -23.69
C ASN A 370 6.78 10.46 -22.23
N TYR A 371 7.22 9.58 -21.32
CA TYR A 371 6.87 9.68 -19.90
C TYR A 371 7.24 11.04 -19.28
N ASP A 372 8.44 11.55 -19.55
CA ASP A 372 8.89 12.83 -19.02
C ASP A 372 7.98 14.00 -19.44
N VAL A 373 7.65 14.10 -20.74
CA VAL A 373 6.74 15.13 -21.24
C VAL A 373 5.33 14.92 -20.69
N PHE A 374 4.85 13.67 -20.59
CA PHE A 374 3.56 13.36 -19.98
C PHE A 374 3.47 13.86 -18.54
N THR A 375 4.46 13.50 -17.72
CA THR A 375 4.55 13.86 -16.30
C THR A 375 4.57 15.38 -16.13
N ASN A 376 5.41 16.09 -16.90
CA ASN A 376 5.57 17.53 -16.78
C ASN A 376 4.46 18.37 -17.47
N THR A 377 3.54 17.75 -18.21
CA THR A 377 2.42 18.45 -18.87
C THR A 377 1.07 17.96 -18.39
N TYR A 378 0.53 16.88 -18.94
CA TYR A 378 -0.83 16.40 -18.65
C TYR A 378 -1.03 16.05 -17.18
N PHE A 379 -0.08 15.36 -16.55
CA PHE A 379 -0.17 15.05 -15.12
C PHE A 379 -0.11 16.32 -14.27
N MET A 380 0.84 17.22 -14.52
CA MET A 380 0.94 18.47 -13.76
C MET A 380 -0.24 19.42 -13.96
N GLU A 381 -0.88 19.43 -15.14
CA GLU A 381 -2.13 20.19 -15.36
C GLU A 381 -3.24 19.69 -14.42
N HIS A 382 -3.46 18.38 -14.38
CA HIS A 382 -4.42 17.76 -13.47
C HIS A 382 -4.04 17.94 -11.99
N TYR A 383 -2.76 17.74 -11.62
CA TYR A 383 -2.30 17.90 -10.24
C TYR A 383 -2.58 19.32 -9.72
N ARG A 384 -2.36 20.35 -10.55
CA ARG A 384 -2.71 21.73 -10.21
C ARG A 384 -4.22 21.88 -9.97
N ALA A 385 -5.06 21.39 -10.89
CA ALA A 385 -6.51 21.46 -10.74
C ALA A 385 -7.02 20.74 -9.49
N TYR A 386 -6.47 19.55 -9.19
CA TYR A 386 -6.80 18.79 -7.99
C TYR A 386 -6.35 19.51 -6.71
N LYS A 387 -5.10 19.96 -6.67
CA LYS A 387 -4.54 20.76 -5.55
C LYS A 387 -5.40 21.98 -5.27
N ASP A 388 -5.71 22.75 -6.31
CA ASP A 388 -6.47 24.00 -6.18
C ASP A 388 -7.90 23.72 -5.70
N ALA A 389 -8.51 22.62 -6.14
CA ALA A 389 -9.83 22.20 -5.68
C ALA A 389 -9.83 21.83 -4.19
N ILE A 390 -8.89 21.01 -3.72
CA ILE A 390 -8.77 20.67 -2.30
C ILE A 390 -8.46 21.92 -1.46
N ARG A 391 -7.52 22.76 -1.90
CA ARG A 391 -7.14 23.98 -1.17
C ARG A 391 -8.16 25.11 -1.24
N SER A 392 -9.13 25.04 -2.15
CA SER A 392 -10.30 25.92 -2.10
C SER A 392 -11.17 25.67 -0.86
N VAL A 393 -11.07 24.47 -0.27
CA VAL A 393 -11.75 24.07 0.96
C VAL A 393 -10.83 24.26 2.17
N TRP A 394 -9.64 23.67 2.11
CA TRP A 394 -8.66 23.73 3.18
C TRP A 394 -7.30 24.25 2.67
N PRO A 395 -7.06 25.57 2.72
CA PRO A 395 -5.85 26.18 2.14
C PRO A 395 -4.52 25.65 2.69
N GLU A 396 -4.51 25.17 3.94
CA GLU A 396 -3.32 24.65 4.63
C GLU A 396 -3.10 23.14 4.41
N SER A 397 -3.90 22.47 3.57
CA SER A 397 -3.78 21.03 3.34
C SER A 397 -2.38 20.67 2.80
N ILE A 398 -1.78 19.64 3.41
CA ILE A 398 -0.58 19.03 2.85
C ILE A 398 -0.97 18.25 1.60
N MET A 399 -0.23 18.47 0.51
CA MET A 399 -0.50 17.81 -0.76
C MET A 399 0.57 16.76 -1.04
N LEU A 400 0.19 15.49 -0.99
CA LEU A 400 1.05 14.39 -1.38
C LEU A 400 0.96 14.23 -2.91
N CYS A 401 2.05 14.54 -3.61
CA CYS A 401 2.14 14.41 -5.06
C CYS A 401 2.69 13.02 -5.40
N GLN A 402 1.83 12.18 -5.99
CA GLN A 402 2.20 10.85 -6.48
C GLN A 402 2.26 10.87 -8.01
N PRO A 403 3.47 11.02 -8.60
CA PRO A 403 3.66 10.85 -10.03
C PRO A 403 3.62 9.37 -10.45
N PRO A 404 3.69 9.05 -11.75
CA PRO A 404 3.74 7.66 -12.23
C PRO A 404 4.83 6.84 -11.53
N VAL A 405 4.49 5.59 -11.18
CA VAL A 405 5.33 4.72 -10.36
C VAL A 405 6.64 4.38 -11.06
N MET A 406 7.75 4.47 -10.32
CA MET A 406 9.12 4.20 -10.79
C MET A 406 9.60 5.07 -11.97
N GLU A 407 8.80 6.01 -12.46
CA GLU A 407 9.21 7.01 -13.44
C GLU A 407 9.93 8.18 -12.79
N VAL A 408 10.56 9.03 -13.61
CA VAL A 408 11.18 10.25 -13.12
C VAL A 408 10.08 11.20 -12.63
N PRO A 409 10.16 11.74 -11.39
CA PRO A 409 9.16 12.68 -10.88
C PRO A 409 9.19 14.00 -11.65
N PRO A 410 8.13 14.83 -11.58
CA PRO A 410 8.09 16.11 -12.27
C PRO A 410 9.21 17.05 -11.81
N ASP A 411 9.71 17.87 -12.73
CA ASP A 411 10.74 18.88 -12.47
C ASP A 411 10.08 20.15 -11.90
N LEU A 412 9.88 20.15 -10.58
CA LEU A 412 9.19 21.22 -9.85
C LEU A 412 10.14 22.17 -9.15
N LYS A 413 11.39 21.77 -8.91
CA LYS A 413 12.33 22.51 -8.06
C LYS A 413 12.58 23.93 -8.56
N GLY A 414 12.27 24.92 -7.72
CA GLY A 414 12.37 26.34 -8.03
C GLY A 414 11.31 26.85 -9.03
N SER A 415 10.36 26.01 -9.42
CA SER A 415 9.22 26.39 -10.27
C SER A 415 8.09 26.99 -9.44
N PHE A 416 7.02 27.44 -10.11
CA PHE A 416 5.78 27.87 -9.45
C PHE A 416 5.09 26.74 -8.65
N ASP A 417 5.34 25.48 -9.03
CA ASP A 417 4.76 24.31 -8.37
C ASP A 417 5.65 23.75 -7.24
N ASP A 418 6.80 24.39 -6.95
CA ASP A 418 7.64 24.10 -5.78
C ASP A 418 6.94 24.56 -4.50
N ASP A 419 6.06 23.73 -3.99
CA ASP A 419 5.17 24.06 -2.88
C ASP A 419 5.78 23.65 -1.53
N PRO A 420 6.01 24.58 -0.58
CA PRO A 420 6.59 24.24 0.73
C PRO A 420 5.72 23.31 1.58
N ASN A 421 4.45 23.14 1.26
CA ASN A 421 3.52 22.26 1.97
C ASN A 421 3.15 21.02 1.13
N MET A 422 4.13 20.46 0.42
CA MET A 422 3.97 19.24 -0.37
C MET A 422 4.84 18.08 0.16
N ILE A 423 4.44 16.87 -0.20
CA ILE A 423 5.22 15.65 0.04
C ILE A 423 5.35 14.92 -1.30
N HIS A 424 6.54 14.41 -1.60
CA HIS A 424 6.68 13.44 -2.69
C HIS A 424 6.24 12.06 -2.20
N ALA A 425 5.18 11.52 -2.81
CA ALA A 425 4.66 10.19 -2.53
C ALA A 425 5.20 9.19 -3.57
N VAL A 426 5.84 8.12 -3.08
CA VAL A 426 6.55 7.15 -3.91
C VAL A 426 6.15 5.74 -3.55
N HIS A 427 5.98 4.89 -4.54
CA HIS A 427 5.78 3.46 -4.35
C HIS A 427 7.07 2.70 -4.66
N TYR A 428 7.27 1.60 -3.95
CA TYR A 428 8.34 0.66 -4.25
C TYR A 428 7.94 -0.76 -3.92
N TYR A 429 8.12 -1.66 -4.89
CA TYR A 429 8.06 -3.09 -4.68
C TYR A 429 9.31 -3.75 -5.27
N ASP A 430 9.81 -4.79 -4.60
CA ASP A 430 10.77 -5.70 -5.20
C ASP A 430 10.06 -6.52 -6.29
N GLY A 431 10.20 -6.08 -7.54
CA GLY A 431 9.50 -6.65 -8.69
C GLY A 431 9.76 -8.15 -8.88
N LEU A 432 10.95 -8.66 -8.53
CA LEU A 432 11.23 -10.08 -8.65
C LEU A 432 10.40 -10.88 -7.63
N THR A 433 10.42 -10.46 -6.36
CA THR A 433 9.66 -11.13 -5.29
C THR A 433 8.16 -11.01 -5.51
N LEU A 434 7.67 -9.84 -5.90
CA LEU A 434 6.24 -9.60 -6.13
C LEU A 434 5.70 -10.45 -7.30
N LEU A 435 6.36 -10.42 -8.46
CA LEU A 435 5.87 -11.10 -9.67
C LEU A 435 6.03 -12.62 -9.60
N THR A 436 7.06 -13.12 -8.93
CA THR A 436 7.27 -14.58 -8.79
C THR A 436 6.59 -15.16 -7.55
N LYS A 437 6.14 -14.33 -6.61
CA LYS A 437 5.71 -14.73 -5.26
C LYS A 437 6.74 -15.66 -4.61
N HIS A 438 8.01 -15.28 -4.70
CA HIS A 438 9.14 -16.04 -4.16
C HIS A 438 10.26 -15.12 -3.71
N TRP A 439 10.71 -15.28 -2.46
CA TRP A 439 11.89 -14.56 -1.95
C TRP A 439 13.18 -15.27 -2.35
N ASN A 440 13.86 -14.75 -3.37
CA ASN A 440 15.13 -15.30 -3.84
C ASN A 440 16.31 -14.84 -2.97
N ARG A 441 16.87 -15.77 -2.17
CA ARG A 441 18.02 -15.49 -1.29
C ARG A 441 19.38 -15.45 -2.01
N LEU A 442 19.43 -15.87 -3.27
CA LEU A 442 20.68 -16.01 -4.04
C LEU A 442 21.00 -14.76 -4.86
N TYR A 443 20.00 -14.16 -5.49
CA TYR A 443 20.19 -12.93 -6.26
C TYR A 443 18.94 -12.06 -6.34
N ASN A 444 19.16 -10.79 -6.66
CA ASN A 444 18.12 -9.81 -7.02
C ASN A 444 18.68 -8.86 -8.11
N VAL A 445 17.89 -7.91 -8.60
CA VAL A 445 18.20 -6.99 -9.69
C VAL A 445 17.99 -5.54 -9.24
N ASP A 446 18.91 -4.65 -9.60
CA ASP A 446 18.72 -3.21 -9.47
C ASP A 446 17.78 -2.68 -10.58
N VAL A 447 16.48 -2.88 -10.40
CA VAL A 447 15.43 -2.51 -11.37
C VAL A 447 15.43 -1.01 -11.63
N ILE A 448 15.51 -0.17 -10.59
CA ILE A 448 15.57 1.29 -10.76
C ILE A 448 16.82 1.70 -11.54
N GLY A 449 17.97 1.07 -11.28
CA GLY A 449 19.18 1.32 -12.06
C GLY A 449 19.07 0.91 -13.53
N VAL A 450 18.38 -0.18 -13.84
CA VAL A 450 18.06 -0.57 -15.23
C VAL A 450 17.16 0.47 -15.89
N LEU A 451 16.05 0.86 -15.23
CA LEU A 451 15.11 1.87 -15.72
C LEU A 451 15.76 3.23 -15.98
N ARG A 452 16.79 3.59 -15.19
CA ARG A 452 17.55 4.84 -15.33
C ARG A 452 18.79 4.71 -16.24
N GLY A 453 18.98 3.58 -16.91
CA GLY A 453 20.09 3.36 -17.84
C GLY A 453 21.48 3.37 -17.16
N LYS A 454 21.58 3.02 -15.87
CA LYS A 454 22.86 3.00 -15.14
C LYS A 454 23.83 1.92 -15.63
N TYR A 455 23.34 0.94 -16.38
CA TYR A 455 24.08 -0.24 -16.78
C TYR A 455 24.21 -0.34 -18.31
N LEU A 456 25.38 -0.73 -18.81
CA LEU A 456 25.61 -0.98 -20.25
C LEU A 456 24.75 -2.13 -20.80
N ALA A 457 24.39 -3.08 -19.93
CA ALA A 457 23.49 -4.18 -20.22
C ALA A 457 22.76 -4.61 -18.92
N PRO A 458 21.50 -5.08 -18.98
CA PRO A 458 20.72 -5.48 -17.80
C PRO A 458 21.41 -6.54 -16.92
N ALA A 459 22.24 -7.41 -17.50
CA ALA A 459 22.98 -8.43 -16.75
C ALA A 459 23.90 -7.85 -15.64
N PHE A 460 24.39 -6.63 -15.79
CA PHE A 460 25.23 -5.96 -14.77
C PHE A 460 24.44 -5.42 -13.57
N ALA A 461 23.11 -5.43 -13.66
CA ALA A 461 22.23 -5.04 -12.55
C ALA A 461 22.00 -6.17 -11.53
N VAL A 462 22.39 -7.40 -11.84
CA VAL A 462 22.23 -8.56 -10.95
C VAL A 462 23.16 -8.45 -9.73
N LYS A 463 22.61 -8.63 -8.53
CA LYS A 463 23.32 -8.63 -7.25
C LYS A 463 23.21 -10.00 -6.61
N ILE A 464 24.33 -10.59 -6.22
CA ILE A 464 24.43 -11.97 -5.75
C ILE A 464 24.77 -11.99 -4.26
N GLY A 465 24.02 -12.79 -3.50
CA GLY A 465 24.15 -12.96 -2.05
C GLY A 465 23.29 -12.00 -1.25
N GLU A 466 22.78 -12.47 -0.12
CA GLU A 466 21.81 -11.75 0.72
C GLU A 466 22.26 -10.34 1.12
N THR A 467 23.53 -10.16 1.50
CA THR A 467 24.08 -8.83 1.80
C THR A 467 24.02 -7.89 0.59
N ALA A 468 24.34 -8.38 -0.61
CA ALA A 468 24.28 -7.59 -1.83
C ALA A 468 22.85 -7.26 -2.23
N ILE A 469 21.91 -8.18 -2.03
CA ILE A 469 20.47 -7.98 -2.24
C ILE A 469 19.95 -6.87 -1.33
N ARG A 470 20.19 -6.97 -0.02
CA ARG A 470 19.75 -5.96 0.96
C ARG A 470 20.34 -4.57 0.66
N ASN A 471 21.63 -4.51 0.33
CA ASN A 471 22.27 -3.26 -0.09
C ASN A 471 21.66 -2.74 -1.41
N CYS A 472 21.32 -3.61 -2.36
CA CYS A 472 20.66 -3.24 -3.60
C CYS A 472 19.32 -2.54 -3.35
N LEU A 473 18.46 -3.14 -2.53
CA LEU A 473 17.16 -2.56 -2.20
C LEU A 473 17.35 -1.20 -1.52
N ARG A 474 18.24 -1.11 -0.52
CA ARG A 474 18.58 0.17 0.13
C ARG A 474 19.04 1.23 -0.87
N ASP A 475 19.97 0.87 -1.76
CA ASP A 475 20.57 1.82 -2.70
C ASP A 475 19.54 2.29 -3.75
N GLN A 476 18.57 1.44 -4.12
CA GLN A 476 17.43 1.82 -4.95
C GLN A 476 16.54 2.85 -4.25
N LEU A 477 16.13 2.59 -3.00
CA LEU A 477 15.29 3.52 -2.23
C LEU A 477 16.01 4.85 -1.98
N LYS A 478 17.31 4.80 -1.62
CA LYS A 478 18.13 5.99 -1.46
C LYS A 478 18.26 6.78 -2.76
N TYR A 479 18.42 6.11 -3.89
CA TYR A 479 18.44 6.77 -5.19
C TYR A 479 17.13 7.49 -5.50
N LEU A 480 15.97 6.88 -5.21
CA LEU A 480 14.67 7.54 -5.36
C LEU A 480 14.56 8.79 -4.46
N ARG A 481 15.12 8.75 -3.25
CA ARG A 481 15.20 9.92 -2.37
C ARG A 481 16.09 11.03 -2.92
N GLU A 482 17.26 10.69 -3.44
CA GLU A 482 18.16 11.65 -4.09
C GLU A 482 17.52 12.26 -5.35
N GLU A 483 16.80 11.45 -6.12
CA GLU A 483 16.06 11.89 -7.30
C GLU A 483 14.93 12.86 -6.93
N SER A 484 14.20 12.58 -5.85
CA SER A 484 13.19 13.49 -5.27
C SER A 484 13.79 14.86 -4.93
N LEU A 485 14.94 14.91 -4.23
CA LEU A 485 15.61 16.18 -3.89
C LEU A 485 16.11 16.95 -5.12
N ARG A 486 16.44 16.23 -6.20
CA ARG A 486 16.90 16.79 -7.46
C ARG A 486 15.76 17.49 -8.21
N PHE A 487 14.64 16.80 -8.40
CA PHE A 487 13.55 17.28 -9.26
C PHE A 487 12.43 18.00 -8.51
N MET A 488 12.08 17.56 -7.31
CA MET A 488 10.95 18.13 -6.57
C MET A 488 11.36 19.17 -5.53
N GLY A 489 12.65 19.26 -5.19
CA GLY A 489 13.16 20.26 -4.25
C GLY A 489 13.32 19.73 -2.82
N ASN A 490 13.48 20.65 -1.86
CA ASN A 490 13.77 20.31 -0.46
C ASN A 490 12.48 19.99 0.32
N HIS A 491 11.79 18.93 -0.09
CA HIS A 491 10.54 18.47 0.51
C HIS A 491 10.66 17.09 1.16
N PRO A 492 9.74 16.75 2.07
CA PRO A 492 9.67 15.40 2.60
C PRO A 492 9.30 14.41 1.49
N MET A 493 9.80 13.19 1.63
CA MET A 493 9.39 12.06 0.79
C MET A 493 8.90 10.92 1.67
N ILE A 494 7.76 10.34 1.33
CA ILE A 494 7.19 9.17 1.99
C ILE A 494 7.09 8.05 0.95
N PHE A 495 7.51 6.85 1.34
CA PHE A 495 7.15 5.65 0.58
C PHE A 495 5.70 5.29 0.90
N THR A 496 4.75 5.79 0.13
CA THR A 496 3.31 5.63 0.41
C THR A 496 2.82 4.19 0.15
N GLU A 497 3.60 3.39 -0.56
CA GLU A 497 3.43 1.93 -0.59
C GLU A 497 4.76 1.19 -0.70
N ILE A 498 4.86 0.11 0.09
CA ILE A 498 5.91 -0.91 0.04
C ILE A 498 5.46 -2.15 0.81
N GLY A 499 5.73 -3.34 0.29
CA GLY A 499 5.26 -4.59 0.90
C GLY A 499 5.87 -5.84 0.29
N ILE A 500 5.35 -7.00 0.70
CA ILE A 500 5.71 -8.33 0.20
C ILE A 500 4.45 -9.20 0.03
N PRO A 501 4.47 -10.20 -0.87
CA PRO A 501 3.47 -11.25 -0.87
C PRO A 501 3.67 -12.21 0.31
N TYR A 502 2.59 -12.58 0.97
CA TYR A 502 2.56 -13.57 2.04
C TYR A 502 2.32 -14.98 1.51
N ASP A 503 1.64 -15.12 0.36
CA ASP A 503 1.32 -16.40 -0.27
C ASP A 503 2.48 -16.99 -1.10
N MET A 504 3.72 -16.71 -0.68
CA MET A 504 4.92 -17.18 -1.35
C MET A 504 5.01 -18.71 -1.43
N ASP A 505 5.70 -19.19 -2.46
CA ASP A 505 6.04 -20.62 -2.62
C ASP A 505 4.80 -21.54 -2.56
N ASP A 506 3.73 -21.12 -3.26
CA ASP A 506 2.44 -21.80 -3.28
C ASP A 506 1.85 -22.00 -1.88
N LYS A 507 1.84 -20.90 -1.11
CA LYS A 507 1.30 -20.84 0.25
C LYS A 507 2.02 -21.79 1.20
N HIS A 508 3.35 -21.88 1.07
CA HIS A 508 4.17 -22.80 1.88
C HIS A 508 3.96 -22.55 3.38
N ALA A 509 4.06 -21.29 3.81
CA ALA A 509 3.94 -20.88 5.20
C ALA A 509 2.59 -21.27 5.82
N TYR A 510 1.50 -21.28 5.05
CA TYR A 510 0.16 -21.60 5.56
C TYR A 510 0.00 -23.09 5.87
N LYS A 511 0.79 -23.93 5.20
CA LYS A 511 0.79 -25.39 5.38
C LYS A 511 1.76 -25.82 6.48
N THR A 512 2.88 -25.11 6.64
CA THR A 512 3.99 -25.53 7.50
C THR A 512 4.18 -24.68 8.75
N GLY A 513 3.63 -23.47 8.79
CA GLY A 513 3.93 -22.44 9.80
C GLY A 513 5.27 -21.73 9.59
N ASP A 514 6.06 -22.10 8.58
CA ASP A 514 7.37 -21.50 8.30
C ASP A 514 7.24 -20.21 7.47
N TYR A 515 7.27 -19.08 8.17
CA TYR A 515 7.27 -17.74 7.59
C TYR A 515 8.68 -17.18 7.30
N SER A 516 9.74 -18.01 7.27
CA SER A 516 11.11 -17.52 7.16
C SER A 516 11.39 -16.71 5.88
N SER A 517 10.78 -17.06 4.75
CA SER A 517 10.88 -16.27 3.51
C SER A 517 10.25 -14.89 3.65
N GLN A 518 9.05 -14.81 4.23
CA GLN A 518 8.33 -13.56 4.48
C GLN A 518 9.07 -12.69 5.50
N ILE A 519 9.60 -13.29 6.57
CA ILE A 519 10.44 -12.60 7.56
C ILE A 519 11.67 -11.99 6.88
N SER A 520 12.41 -12.77 6.08
CA SER A 520 13.60 -12.29 5.39
C SER A 520 13.29 -11.17 4.37
N ALA A 521 12.23 -11.33 3.59
CA ALA A 521 11.83 -10.34 2.59
C ALA A 521 11.36 -9.03 3.24
N MET A 522 10.51 -9.12 4.27
CA MET A 522 10.03 -7.96 5.02
C MET A 522 11.18 -7.25 5.75
N ASP A 523 12.11 -8.00 6.35
CA ASP A 523 13.28 -7.42 7.00
C ASP A 523 14.22 -6.73 6.00
N ALA A 524 14.35 -7.26 4.78
CA ALA A 524 15.12 -6.62 3.71
C ALA A 524 14.47 -5.30 3.25
N ASN A 525 13.14 -5.24 3.13
CA ASN A 525 12.41 -4.01 2.84
C ASN A 525 12.59 -2.96 3.93
N HIS A 526 12.46 -3.34 5.21
CA HIS A 526 12.67 -2.43 6.32
C HIS A 526 14.11 -1.93 6.42
N PHE A 527 15.11 -2.81 6.19
CA PHE A 527 16.51 -2.39 6.09
C PHE A 527 16.73 -1.35 4.98
N ALA A 528 16.06 -1.52 3.84
CA ALA A 528 16.12 -0.55 2.75
C ALA A 528 15.49 0.79 3.15
N LEU A 529 14.32 0.77 3.80
CA LEU A 529 13.63 1.96 4.32
C LEU A 529 14.49 2.73 5.33
N GLU A 530 15.03 2.03 6.32
CA GLU A 530 15.90 2.59 7.38
C GLU A 530 17.16 3.26 6.79
N GLY A 531 17.70 2.72 5.69
CA GLY A 531 18.85 3.27 4.98
C GLY A 531 18.53 4.25 3.84
N SER A 532 17.25 4.51 3.55
CA SER A 532 16.83 5.34 2.41
C SER A 532 16.94 6.85 2.62
N THR A 533 16.95 7.29 3.90
CA THR A 533 16.81 8.70 4.31
C THR A 533 15.47 9.36 3.93
N ALA A 534 14.45 8.57 3.57
CA ALA A 534 13.08 9.06 3.45
C ALA A 534 12.48 9.42 4.82
N ASN A 535 11.43 10.25 4.81
CA ASN A 535 10.84 10.83 6.01
C ASN A 535 9.70 9.97 6.61
N GLY A 536 9.35 8.88 5.93
CA GLY A 536 8.36 7.94 6.39
C GLY A 536 8.03 6.89 5.35
N PHE A 537 7.11 6.00 5.73
CA PHE A 537 6.54 5.00 4.83
C PHE A 537 5.14 4.60 5.29
N THR A 538 4.37 4.00 4.40
CA THR A 538 3.15 3.25 4.72
C THR A 538 3.25 1.85 4.10
N LEU A 539 3.22 0.81 4.94
CA LEU A 539 3.25 -0.57 4.43
C LEU A 539 1.96 -0.88 3.66
N TRP A 540 2.12 -1.62 2.57
CA TRP A 540 1.05 -2.33 1.92
C TRP A 540 1.06 -3.76 2.49
N LEU A 541 0.06 -4.21 3.27
CA LEU A 541 -1.28 -3.63 3.50
C LEU A 541 -1.86 -4.07 4.86
N TYR A 542 -2.96 -3.44 5.31
CA TYR A 542 -3.84 -3.99 6.33
C TYR A 542 -5.23 -4.29 5.74
N THR A 543 -5.63 -5.56 5.77
CA THR A 543 -6.95 -6.04 5.33
C THR A 543 -7.57 -6.85 6.45
N THR A 544 -8.71 -6.41 6.98
CA THR A 544 -9.36 -7.02 8.16
C THR A 544 -9.96 -8.39 7.87
N GLN A 545 -10.34 -8.64 6.61
CA GLN A 545 -10.96 -9.90 6.19
C GLN A 545 -9.98 -10.85 5.46
N ASN A 546 -8.67 -10.58 5.54
CA ASN A 546 -7.66 -11.40 4.89
C ASN A 546 -7.68 -12.84 5.43
N ASN A 547 -7.49 -13.81 4.55
CA ASN A 547 -7.47 -15.23 4.88
C ASN A 547 -6.48 -16.00 3.98
N HIS A 548 -6.12 -17.22 4.35
CA HIS A 548 -5.15 -18.05 3.63
C HIS A 548 -5.69 -18.55 2.26
N GLU A 549 -7.01 -18.59 2.08
CA GLU A 549 -7.64 -19.07 0.84
C GLU A 549 -7.60 -18.01 -0.27
N TRP A 550 -8.10 -16.81 0.01
CA TRP A 550 -8.31 -15.73 -0.94
C TRP A 550 -7.39 -14.52 -0.74
N GLY A 551 -6.52 -14.56 0.28
CA GLY A 551 -5.64 -13.44 0.62
C GLY A 551 -6.44 -12.20 0.98
N ASP A 552 -6.15 -11.08 0.32
CA ASP A 552 -6.81 -9.78 0.51
C ASP A 552 -8.26 -9.77 0.03
N ASN A 553 -8.78 -10.90 -0.49
CA ASN A 553 -10.03 -11.04 -1.22
C ASN A 553 -10.06 -10.21 -2.51
N TRP A 554 -8.87 -9.88 -3.03
CA TRP A 554 -8.68 -9.05 -4.20
C TRP A 554 -7.61 -9.64 -5.12
N ASN A 555 -7.99 -9.98 -6.36
CA ASN A 555 -7.14 -10.50 -7.43
C ASN A 555 -6.22 -11.70 -7.09
N GLY A 556 -6.57 -12.48 -6.06
CA GLY A 556 -5.73 -13.58 -5.55
C GLY A 556 -4.40 -13.11 -4.96
N GLU A 557 -4.33 -11.85 -4.56
CA GLU A 557 -3.19 -11.27 -3.84
C GLU A 557 -3.30 -11.52 -2.35
N ASP A 558 -2.16 -11.65 -1.70
CA ASP A 558 -2.08 -11.66 -0.25
C ASP A 558 -0.89 -10.80 0.19
N LEU A 559 -1.13 -9.52 0.44
CA LEU A 559 -0.13 -8.52 0.83
C LEU A 559 -0.37 -8.00 2.26
N SER A 560 -1.47 -8.40 2.91
CA SER A 560 -1.82 -7.92 4.24
C SER A 560 -0.92 -8.50 5.33
N ILE A 561 -0.46 -7.66 6.25
CA ILE A 561 0.29 -8.08 7.46
C ILE A 561 -0.60 -8.73 8.53
N TYR A 562 -1.90 -8.80 8.29
CA TYR A 562 -2.90 -9.41 9.16
C TYR A 562 -3.71 -10.45 8.40
N SER A 563 -4.09 -11.53 9.07
CA SER A 563 -4.97 -12.59 8.57
C SER A 563 -5.79 -13.15 9.72
N LEU A 564 -7.03 -13.55 9.43
CA LEU A 564 -7.91 -14.21 10.40
C LEU A 564 -7.44 -15.63 10.78
N ASP A 565 -6.68 -16.26 9.89
CA ASP A 565 -6.21 -17.65 10.04
C ASP A 565 -4.88 -17.76 10.79
N ASP A 566 -4.19 -16.64 11.01
CA ASP A 566 -2.90 -16.62 11.69
C ASP A 566 -3.08 -16.45 13.22
N PRO A 567 -2.21 -17.08 14.05
CA PRO A 567 -2.30 -16.95 15.49
C PRO A 567 -2.15 -15.50 15.98
N GLU A 568 -2.84 -15.16 17.06
CA GLU A 568 -2.60 -13.89 17.74
C GLU A 568 -1.17 -13.82 18.29
N LEU A 569 -0.59 -12.62 18.24
CA LEU A 569 0.75 -12.38 18.74
C LEU A 569 0.80 -12.57 20.27
N PRO A 570 1.75 -13.35 20.79
CA PRO A 570 1.93 -13.51 22.22
C PRO A 570 2.30 -12.17 22.86
N SER A 571 1.63 -11.82 23.96
CA SER A 571 2.01 -10.63 24.74
C SER A 571 3.42 -10.79 25.32
N GLY A 572 4.25 -9.74 25.29
CA GLY A 572 5.64 -9.80 25.75
C GLY A 572 5.81 -10.24 27.22
N LYS A 573 4.81 -9.99 28.06
CA LYS A 573 4.77 -10.48 29.45
C LYS A 573 4.63 -12.00 29.55
N LEU A 574 3.83 -12.64 28.70
CA LEU A 574 3.68 -14.10 28.72
C LEU A 574 4.98 -14.79 28.29
N LEU A 575 5.65 -14.27 27.26
CA LEU A 575 6.94 -14.81 26.79
C LEU A 575 8.05 -14.66 27.84
N ALA A 576 8.09 -13.54 28.57
CA ALA A 576 9.05 -13.33 29.65
C ALA A 576 8.79 -14.26 30.85
N ILE A 577 7.52 -14.55 31.16
CA ILE A 577 7.13 -15.47 32.23
C ILE A 577 7.42 -16.92 31.85
N GLU A 578 7.14 -17.33 30.60
CA GLU A 578 7.49 -18.67 30.11
C GLU A 578 9.01 -18.91 30.16
N SER A 579 9.79 -17.92 29.70
CA SER A 579 11.27 -17.92 29.77
C SER A 579 11.79 -18.06 31.21
N ALA A 580 11.13 -17.45 32.19
CA ALA A 580 11.48 -17.52 33.61
C ALA A 580 10.97 -18.81 34.30
N SER A 581 9.89 -19.39 33.79
CA SER A 581 9.26 -20.59 34.36
C SER A 581 9.92 -21.91 33.94
N HIS A 582 10.85 -21.88 32.98
CA HIS A 582 11.63 -23.04 32.57
C HIS A 582 12.69 -23.50 33.59
N SER A 583 12.77 -22.88 34.78
CA SER A 583 13.36 -23.52 35.96
C SER A 583 12.28 -24.17 36.83
N ARG A 584 11.67 -25.28 36.37
CA ARG A 584 10.82 -26.11 37.26
C ARG A 584 11.22 -27.57 37.23
N SER A 585 11.92 -27.92 38.31
CA SER A 585 11.73 -29.09 39.19
C SER A 585 10.92 -30.28 38.67
N ASP A 586 11.60 -31.42 38.75
CA ASP A 586 11.16 -32.80 38.58
C ASP A 586 9.70 -33.10 39.03
N PRO A 587 8.83 -33.62 38.13
CA PRO A 587 7.46 -34.07 38.43
C PRO A 587 7.38 -35.23 39.44
N HIS A 588 8.51 -35.83 39.83
CA HIS A 588 8.58 -36.90 40.82
C HIS A 588 8.88 -36.42 42.25
N SER A 589 8.96 -35.10 42.48
CA SER A 589 9.16 -34.56 43.83
C SER A 589 7.86 -34.58 44.66
N PRO A 590 7.89 -35.09 45.90
CA PRO A 590 6.72 -35.14 46.79
C PRO A 590 6.19 -33.75 47.22
N ALA A 591 6.85 -32.66 46.84
CA ALA A 591 6.39 -31.29 47.09
C ALA A 591 5.32 -30.76 46.10
N PHE A 592 4.99 -31.51 45.04
CA PHE A 592 4.01 -31.06 44.02
C PHE A 592 2.55 -31.10 44.52
N SER A 593 2.21 -32.01 45.42
CA SER A 593 0.83 -32.22 45.90
C SER A 593 0.31 -31.21 46.93
N GLU A 594 1.15 -30.34 47.51
CA GLU A 594 0.70 -29.35 48.51
C GLU A 594 0.34 -27.97 47.90
N SER A 595 0.59 -27.75 46.61
CA SER A 595 0.36 -26.44 45.96
C SER A 595 -1.05 -26.21 45.40
N GLN A 596 -1.94 -27.21 45.50
CA GLN A 596 -3.30 -27.18 44.93
C GLN A 596 -4.41 -26.87 45.96
N SER A 597 -4.09 -26.64 47.23
CA SER A 597 -5.10 -26.50 48.30
C SER A 597 -5.47 -25.08 48.71
N ASN A 598 -4.93 -24.02 48.08
CA ASN A 598 -5.31 -22.64 48.41
C ASN A 598 -5.80 -21.89 47.16
N MET A 599 -7.09 -22.07 46.84
CA MET A 599 -7.86 -21.15 46.01
C MET A 599 -9.22 -20.97 46.68
N GLU A 600 -9.35 -19.93 47.51
CA GLU A 600 -10.64 -19.39 47.93
C GLU A 600 -10.70 -17.89 47.60
N ASP A 601 -11.89 -17.50 47.10
CA ASP A 601 -12.44 -16.16 46.86
C ASP A 601 -12.14 -15.41 45.55
N GLU A 602 -12.96 -15.68 44.52
CA GLU A 602 -13.44 -14.66 43.58
C GLU A 602 -14.98 -14.65 43.52
N HIS A 603 -15.57 -13.51 43.88
CA HIS A 603 -17.01 -13.26 43.92
C HIS A 603 -17.61 -13.06 42.51
N VAL A 604 -18.73 -13.72 42.23
CA VAL A 604 -19.52 -13.58 40.98
C VAL A 604 -20.44 -12.36 41.05
N GLY A 605 -20.26 -11.40 40.13
CA GLY A 605 -21.13 -10.23 39.95
C GLY A 605 -21.96 -10.27 38.65
N PRO A 606 -23.05 -9.47 38.56
CA PRO A 606 -24.01 -9.51 37.46
C PRO A 606 -23.47 -9.08 36.08
N SER A 607 -22.26 -8.54 35.99
CA SER A 607 -21.55 -8.29 34.73
C SER A 607 -21.07 -9.58 34.04
N ASN A 608 -20.77 -10.63 34.82
CA ASN A 608 -20.15 -11.86 34.31
C ASN A 608 -21.18 -12.93 33.93
N LEU A 609 -22.46 -12.72 34.26
CA LEU A 609 -23.54 -13.65 33.93
C LEU A 609 -23.93 -13.60 32.45
N LYS A 610 -23.67 -12.48 31.75
CA LYS A 610 -23.99 -12.31 30.33
C LYS A 610 -23.02 -13.03 29.39
N ASP A 611 -21.76 -13.19 29.79
CA ASP A 611 -20.76 -13.92 29.01
C ASP A 611 -20.90 -15.44 29.15
N ALA A 612 -21.45 -15.91 30.28
CA ALA A 612 -21.72 -17.33 30.53
C ALA A 612 -22.95 -17.89 29.76
N LEU A 613 -23.77 -17.03 29.14
CA LEU A 613 -25.05 -17.41 28.53
C LEU A 613 -25.11 -17.25 27.00
N ARG A 614 -23.98 -17.02 26.32
CA ARG A 614 -23.95 -17.04 24.84
C ARG A 614 -24.01 -18.50 24.33
N PRO A 615 -24.97 -18.86 23.46
CA PRO A 615 -24.98 -20.19 22.85
C PRO A 615 -23.81 -20.33 21.87
N ALA A 616 -23.13 -21.48 21.91
CA ALA A 616 -22.05 -21.81 20.98
C ALA A 616 -22.56 -21.82 19.53
N SER A 617 -21.91 -21.02 18.68
CA SER A 617 -22.14 -21.07 17.24
C SER A 617 -21.46 -22.33 16.68
N ILE A 618 -22.25 -23.18 16.03
CA ILE A 618 -21.78 -24.41 15.39
C ILE A 618 -21.28 -24.04 13.99
N THR A 619 -19.96 -24.03 13.80
CA THR A 619 -19.38 -24.07 12.45
C THR A 619 -18.15 -24.98 12.43
N SER A 620 -18.27 -26.01 11.60
CA SER A 620 -17.24 -26.88 10.99
C SER A 620 -16.09 -27.40 11.86
N GLN A 621 -16.14 -28.70 12.12
CA GLN A 621 -15.01 -29.52 12.54
C GLN A 621 -13.83 -29.34 11.56
N LEU A 622 -12.82 -28.57 11.97
CA LEU A 622 -11.49 -28.65 11.37
C LEU A 622 -10.94 -30.06 11.61
N SER A 623 -10.60 -30.74 10.52
CA SER A 623 -9.70 -31.89 10.54
C SER A 623 -8.39 -31.46 11.18
N SER A 624 -8.16 -31.92 12.41
CA SER A 624 -6.96 -31.71 13.18
C SER A 624 -5.74 -32.34 12.50
N LEU A 625 -5.05 -31.58 11.66
CA LEU A 625 -3.62 -31.78 11.48
C LEU A 625 -2.95 -31.22 12.74
N GLN A 626 -2.39 -32.11 13.55
CA GLN A 626 -1.54 -31.76 14.68
C GLN A 626 -0.27 -31.07 14.16
N LEU A 627 -0.35 -29.77 13.90
CA LEU A 627 0.84 -28.91 13.91
C LEU A 627 1.39 -28.97 15.34
N SER A 628 2.65 -29.37 15.49
CA SER A 628 3.33 -29.26 16.77
C SER A 628 3.31 -27.79 17.20
N LYS A 629 3.03 -27.54 18.48
CA LYS A 629 3.08 -26.19 19.09
C LYS A 629 4.42 -25.46 18.88
N ASP A 630 5.45 -26.18 18.43
CA ASP A 630 6.82 -25.70 18.24
C ASP A 630 7.07 -25.07 16.85
N GLN A 631 6.08 -24.97 15.94
CA GLN A 631 6.28 -24.50 14.54
C GLN A 631 5.32 -23.39 14.07
N THR A 632 4.57 -22.73 14.94
CA THR A 632 3.65 -21.67 14.52
C THR A 632 4.35 -20.31 14.41
N GLY A 633 4.63 -19.86 13.18
CA GLY A 633 5.07 -18.49 12.88
C GLY A 633 3.92 -17.46 12.90
N PHE A 634 4.26 -16.17 12.98
CA PHE A 634 3.29 -15.08 13.22
C PHE A 634 3.23 -14.09 12.05
N ARG A 635 3.10 -14.60 10.82
CA ARG A 635 2.96 -13.78 9.61
C ARG A 635 4.06 -12.73 9.45
N ALA A 636 5.29 -13.06 9.83
CA ALA A 636 6.45 -12.15 9.82
C ALA A 636 6.37 -10.93 10.75
N ALA A 637 5.62 -11.01 11.86
CA ALA A 637 5.58 -9.97 12.89
C ALA A 637 6.95 -9.61 13.46
N GLU A 638 7.89 -10.55 13.49
CA GLU A 638 9.28 -10.30 13.86
C GLU A 638 9.94 -9.25 12.98
N ALA A 639 9.54 -9.18 11.71
CA ALA A 639 10.10 -8.25 10.75
C ALA A 639 9.33 -6.93 10.70
N TYR A 640 8.02 -6.91 10.90
CA TYR A 640 7.23 -5.67 10.82
C TYR A 640 6.89 -5.02 12.17
N ILE A 641 7.12 -5.65 13.33
CA ILE A 641 6.95 -5.01 14.65
C ILE A 641 8.33 -4.57 15.14
N ARG A 642 8.82 -3.44 14.64
CA ARG A 642 10.22 -2.99 14.84
C ARG A 642 10.30 -1.72 15.69
N PRO A 643 11.41 -1.52 16.43
CA PRO A 643 11.69 -0.24 17.07
C PRO A 643 11.84 0.86 16.02
N SER A 644 11.40 2.07 16.34
CA SER A 644 11.52 3.22 15.42
C SER A 644 11.48 4.55 16.16
N PRO A 645 12.16 5.60 15.67
CA PRO A 645 11.94 6.96 16.15
C PRO A 645 10.48 7.36 15.96
N ILE A 646 9.90 8.07 16.93
CA ILE A 646 8.58 8.70 16.82
C ILE A 646 8.76 10.22 16.75
N PHE A 647 9.44 10.76 17.75
CA PHE A 647 9.76 12.19 17.87
C PHE A 647 11.26 12.32 18.15
N THR A 648 11.97 13.12 17.36
CA THR A 648 13.40 13.36 17.53
C THR A 648 13.62 14.82 17.92
N ASN A 649 14.18 15.06 19.11
CA ASN A 649 14.54 16.42 19.54
C ASN A 649 15.88 16.84 18.91
N GLY A 650 15.83 17.23 17.64
CA GLY A 650 16.99 17.55 16.83
C GLY A 650 16.75 17.20 15.37
N SER A 651 17.80 16.75 14.71
CA SER A 651 17.76 16.22 13.34
C SER A 651 18.23 14.78 13.32
N LEU A 652 17.37 13.87 12.86
CA LEU A 652 17.69 12.45 12.72
C LEU A 652 18.73 12.27 11.60
N THR A 653 19.85 11.62 11.88
CA THR A 653 20.89 11.36 10.85
C THR A 653 20.91 9.91 10.41
N HIS A 654 20.64 8.98 11.32
CA HIS A 654 20.62 7.57 11.02
C HIS A 654 19.76 6.82 12.03
N HIS A 655 19.08 5.77 11.60
CA HIS A 655 18.58 4.72 12.47
C HIS A 655 18.56 3.38 11.73
N GLY A 656 18.49 2.28 12.47
CA GLY A 656 18.33 0.95 11.90
C GLY A 656 18.09 -0.10 12.96
N PHE A 657 17.45 -1.20 12.56
CA PHE A 657 17.21 -2.37 13.39
C PHE A 657 17.83 -3.61 12.77
N ASP A 658 18.83 -4.17 13.45
CA ASP A 658 19.37 -5.48 13.15
C ASP A 658 18.49 -6.54 13.84
N LEU A 659 17.56 -7.10 13.07
CA LEU A 659 16.63 -8.12 13.54
C LEU A 659 17.37 -9.37 14.07
N ARG A 660 18.44 -9.79 13.39
CA ARG A 660 19.20 -10.99 13.75
C ARG A 660 19.87 -10.84 15.11
N ASN A 661 20.43 -9.66 15.39
CA ASN A 661 21.09 -9.38 16.66
C ASN A 661 20.18 -8.69 17.68
N CYS A 662 18.91 -8.46 17.35
CA CYS A 662 17.94 -7.72 18.15
C CYS A 662 18.54 -6.40 18.68
N THR A 663 19.16 -5.62 17.79
CA THR A 663 19.88 -4.39 18.14
C THR A 663 19.34 -3.21 17.34
N PHE A 664 18.84 -2.20 18.03
CA PHE A 664 18.47 -0.92 17.44
C PHE A 664 19.57 0.10 17.66
N THR A 665 19.90 0.87 16.62
CA THR A 665 20.83 2.00 16.68
C THR A 665 20.19 3.23 16.10
N MET A 666 20.44 4.38 16.70
CA MET A 666 19.99 5.68 16.21
C MET A 666 21.04 6.74 16.52
N SER A 667 21.25 7.64 15.57
CA SER A 667 22.13 8.80 15.67
C SER A 667 21.37 10.07 15.27
N LEU A 668 21.66 11.17 15.97
CA LEU A 668 21.02 12.46 15.74
C LEU A 668 21.98 13.62 15.99
N VAL A 669 21.60 14.80 15.50
CA VAL A 669 22.22 16.08 15.87
C VAL A 669 21.21 16.92 16.64
N ALA A 670 21.43 17.06 17.94
CA ALA A 670 20.62 17.88 18.83
C ALA A 670 20.98 19.37 18.64
N LYS A 671 19.98 20.23 18.42
CA LYS A 671 20.17 21.67 18.21
C LYS A 671 20.18 22.48 19.51
N GLU A 672 19.54 21.95 20.56
CA GLU A 672 19.46 22.58 21.87
C GLU A 672 19.61 21.51 22.95
N LYS A 673 19.95 21.92 24.18
CA LYS A 673 20.09 21.03 25.32
C LYS A 673 18.69 20.62 25.81
N ALA A 674 18.37 19.33 25.78
CA ALA A 674 17.20 18.79 26.44
C ALA A 674 17.59 18.31 27.85
N VAL A 675 17.11 18.98 28.90
CA VAL A 675 17.26 18.55 30.29
C VAL A 675 15.99 17.83 30.73
N ARG A 676 16.08 17.01 31.78
CA ARG A 676 14.90 16.35 32.39
C ARG A 676 13.87 17.41 32.80
N GLY A 677 12.74 17.44 32.10
CA GLY A 677 11.72 18.50 32.20
C GLY A 677 11.35 19.09 30.84
N ASP A 678 12.26 19.01 29.86
CA ASP A 678 12.03 19.37 28.46
C ASP A 678 11.47 18.19 27.64
N GLN A 679 11.07 18.45 26.40
CA GLN A 679 10.56 17.42 25.49
C GLN A 679 11.67 16.45 25.05
N PRO A 680 11.55 15.13 25.31
CA PRO A 680 12.56 14.15 24.95
C PRO A 680 12.48 13.74 23.47
N THR A 681 13.55 13.09 23.02
CA THR A 681 13.48 12.14 21.90
C THR A 681 12.72 10.90 22.35
N GLU A 682 11.76 10.43 21.54
CA GLU A 682 10.89 9.29 21.81
C GLU A 682 11.05 8.23 20.73
N ILE A 683 11.28 6.98 21.16
CA ILE A 683 11.46 5.81 20.30
C ILE A 683 10.37 4.80 20.66
N TYR A 684 9.59 4.37 19.69
CA TYR A 684 8.72 3.20 19.83
C TYR A 684 9.62 1.98 20.07
N LEU A 685 9.38 1.27 21.16
CA LEU A 685 10.24 0.17 21.58
C LEU A 685 9.35 -1.05 21.86
N PRO A 686 9.15 -1.95 20.88
CA PRO A 686 8.22 -3.07 21.03
C PRO A 686 8.69 -4.02 22.14
N ASP A 687 7.84 -4.26 23.13
CA ASP A 687 8.06 -5.24 24.20
C ASP A 687 8.35 -6.64 23.63
N PHE A 688 7.79 -6.92 22.45
CA PHE A 688 8.06 -8.10 21.65
C PHE A 688 9.56 -8.36 21.47
N HIS A 689 10.38 -7.37 21.16
CA HIS A 689 11.83 -7.53 21.00
C HIS A 689 12.64 -7.03 22.21
N PHE A 690 12.12 -6.04 22.91
CA PHE A 690 12.81 -5.26 23.92
C PHE A 690 11.99 -5.21 25.21
N PRO A 691 11.79 -6.33 25.93
CA PRO A 691 11.16 -6.30 27.24
C PRO A 691 11.99 -5.42 28.19
N ASP A 692 11.32 -4.54 28.93
CA ASP A 692 11.91 -3.51 29.80
C ASP A 692 13.03 -4.02 30.73
N ILE A 693 12.85 -5.18 31.36
CA ILE A 693 13.79 -5.76 32.33
C ILE A 693 15.04 -6.35 31.66
N GLN A 694 14.96 -6.78 30.40
CA GLN A 694 16.07 -7.48 29.71
C GLN A 694 16.76 -6.61 28.66
N SER A 695 16.24 -5.41 28.40
CA SER A 695 16.80 -4.50 27.40
C SER A 695 18.00 -3.74 27.97
N VAL A 696 19.10 -3.72 27.22
CA VAL A 696 20.31 -2.96 27.58
C VAL A 696 20.39 -1.72 26.70
N VAL A 697 20.39 -0.54 27.32
CA VAL A 697 20.46 0.75 26.62
C VAL A 697 21.80 1.42 26.90
N SER A 698 22.50 1.78 25.83
CA SER A 698 23.75 2.54 25.85
C SER A 698 23.55 3.85 25.09
N VAL A 699 23.79 4.98 25.75
CA VAL A 699 23.71 6.32 25.15
C VAL A 699 25.08 6.99 25.19
N SER A 700 25.39 7.82 24.19
CA SER A 700 26.59 8.66 24.18
C SER A 700 26.61 9.65 25.35
N SER A 701 25.44 10.20 25.70
CA SER A 701 25.25 11.09 26.83
C SER A 701 23.78 11.22 27.21
N GLY A 702 23.52 11.91 28.33
CA GLY A 702 22.17 12.21 28.79
C GLY A 702 21.54 11.09 29.62
N GLU A 703 20.23 11.20 29.81
CA GLU A 703 19.43 10.28 30.63
C GLU A 703 18.33 9.66 29.78
N TRP A 704 17.95 8.42 30.08
CA TRP A 704 16.88 7.72 29.39
C TRP A 704 15.97 6.98 30.38
N THR A 705 14.74 6.71 29.94
CA THR A 705 13.77 5.89 30.66
C THR A 705 12.93 5.09 29.68
N ILE A 706 12.61 3.84 30.02
CA ILE A 706 11.58 3.05 29.32
C ILE A 706 10.28 3.19 30.12
N ASP A 707 9.20 3.57 29.44
CA ASP A 707 7.87 3.65 30.04
C ASP A 707 6.78 3.22 29.05
N HIS A 708 5.52 3.37 29.48
CA HIS A 708 4.36 3.08 28.67
C HIS A 708 3.54 4.34 28.47
N ALA A 709 3.30 4.71 27.21
CA ALA A 709 2.27 5.68 26.85
C ALA A 709 0.91 4.96 26.81
N GLU A 710 -0.12 5.60 27.35
CA GLU A 710 -1.50 5.12 27.24
C GLU A 710 -2.24 5.97 26.20
N ILE A 711 -2.73 5.33 25.14
CA ILE A 711 -3.48 5.96 24.04
C ILE A 711 -4.78 5.18 23.88
N ASP A 712 -5.91 5.80 24.23
CA ASP A 712 -7.23 5.17 24.22
C ASP A 712 -7.21 3.75 24.86
N SER A 713 -6.72 3.66 26.10
CA SER A 713 -6.52 2.41 26.87
C SER A 713 -5.47 1.43 26.33
N VAL A 714 -4.80 1.75 25.21
CA VAL A 714 -3.69 0.96 24.67
C VAL A 714 -2.38 1.38 25.31
N LYS A 715 -1.70 0.44 25.97
CA LYS A 715 -0.35 0.64 26.50
C LYS A 715 0.69 0.36 25.43
N ILE A 716 1.50 1.36 25.11
CA ILE A 716 2.57 1.29 24.12
C ILE A 716 3.89 1.55 24.83
N GLN A 717 4.79 0.57 24.80
CA GLN A 717 6.12 0.74 25.37
C GLN A 717 6.96 1.67 24.47
N ARG A 718 7.66 2.62 25.11
CA ARG A 718 8.57 3.55 24.44
C ARG A 718 9.80 3.82 25.28
N LEU A 719 10.86 4.26 24.62
CA LEU A 719 12.03 4.85 25.27
C LEU A 719 11.99 6.37 25.12
N ARG A 720 12.21 7.09 26.23
CA ARG A 720 12.42 8.54 26.26
C ARG A 720 13.88 8.83 26.55
N TRP A 721 14.47 9.75 25.79
CA TRP A 721 15.88 10.11 25.90
C TRP A 721 16.06 11.64 25.92
N TRP A 722 16.69 12.14 26.97
CA TRP A 722 17.10 13.54 27.13
C TRP A 722 18.60 13.65 26.95
N HIS A 723 19.04 14.44 26.00
CA HIS A 723 20.45 14.55 25.62
C HIS A 723 20.86 16.02 25.45
N PRO A 724 22.14 16.36 25.67
CA PRO A 724 22.68 17.69 25.38
C PRO A 724 22.76 17.96 23.87
N GLU A 725 23.05 19.22 23.54
CA GLU A 725 23.33 19.67 22.17
C GLU A 725 24.50 18.88 21.54
N GLY A 726 24.50 18.75 20.22
CA GLY A 726 25.57 18.13 19.45
C GLY A 726 25.21 16.74 18.91
N LYS A 727 26.23 15.99 18.49
CA LYS A 727 26.08 14.63 17.96
C LYS A 727 25.79 13.67 19.10
N GLN A 728 24.73 12.88 18.95
CA GLN A 728 24.32 11.90 19.96
C GLN A 728 24.02 10.57 19.30
N ASP A 729 24.31 9.50 20.04
CA ASP A 729 24.14 8.12 19.61
C ASP A 729 23.46 7.31 20.71
N ILE A 730 22.55 6.42 20.31
CA ILE A 730 21.92 5.45 21.19
C ILE A 730 21.97 4.06 20.54
N LYS A 731 22.26 3.06 21.37
CA LYS A 731 22.19 1.64 21.03
C LYS A 731 21.31 0.93 22.06
N ILE A 732 20.31 0.20 21.60
CA ILE A 732 19.42 -0.60 22.43
C ILE A 732 19.55 -2.06 22.01
N GLN A 733 19.88 -2.93 22.96
CA GLN A 733 20.01 -4.37 22.73
C GLN A 733 18.86 -5.09 23.44
N GLY A 734 18.07 -5.83 22.66
CA GLY A 734 16.93 -6.60 23.13
C GLY A 734 17.27 -8.08 23.29
N VAL A 735 16.24 -8.91 23.29
CA VAL A 735 16.38 -10.37 23.49
C VAL A 735 16.64 -11.04 22.15
N LYS A 736 17.79 -11.73 22.03
CA LYS A 736 18.06 -12.61 20.89
C LYS A 736 17.21 -13.87 21.01
N ARG A 737 16.38 -14.14 19.99
CA ARG A 737 15.62 -15.37 19.84
C ARG A 737 16.09 -16.13 18.60
N LYS A 738 15.89 -17.45 18.58
CA LYS A 738 16.11 -18.22 17.35
C LYS A 738 15.01 -17.83 16.34
N PRO A 739 15.35 -17.59 15.05
CA PRO A 739 14.35 -17.34 14.02
C PRO A 739 13.32 -18.48 13.96
N GLY A 740 12.03 -18.16 14.04
CA GLY A 740 10.94 -19.14 14.01
C GLY A 740 10.61 -19.84 15.34
N ASP A 741 11.32 -19.57 16.44
CA ASP A 741 11.01 -20.09 17.78
C ASP A 741 10.90 -18.93 18.78
N LEU A 742 9.68 -18.44 18.99
CA LEU A 742 9.40 -17.31 19.90
C LEU A 742 9.53 -17.66 21.38
N THR A 743 9.63 -18.96 21.72
CA THR A 743 9.59 -19.43 23.12
C THR A 743 10.97 -19.71 23.71
N LYS A 744 12.02 -19.85 22.89
CA LYS A 744 13.38 -20.18 23.37
C LYS A 744 14.36 -19.03 23.16
N VAL A 745 14.89 -18.53 24.27
CA VAL A 745 16.11 -17.70 24.27
C VAL A 745 17.27 -18.55 23.76
N SER A 746 18.05 -18.06 22.80
CA SER A 746 19.22 -18.79 22.31
C SER A 746 20.28 -18.87 23.42
N GLY A 747 20.36 -20.03 24.09
CA GLY A 747 21.31 -20.27 25.19
C GLY A 747 22.79 -20.38 24.79
N GLU A 748 23.14 -20.03 23.55
CA GLU A 748 24.50 -20.10 23.02
C GLU A 748 24.99 -18.69 22.71
N ASP A 749 25.32 -17.92 23.77
CA ASP A 749 26.18 -16.72 23.69
C ASP A 749 26.52 -16.13 25.08
N LEU A 750 26.24 -16.82 26.19
CA LEU A 750 26.80 -16.46 27.49
C LEU A 750 28.24 -16.97 27.54
N THR A 751 29.19 -16.10 27.20
CA THR A 751 30.61 -16.42 27.36
C THR A 751 30.91 -16.70 28.84
N TYR A 752 31.73 -17.71 29.10
CA TYR A 752 32.18 -18.16 30.43
C TYR A 752 32.69 -17.00 31.33
N LEU A 753 33.14 -15.90 30.73
CA LEU A 753 33.58 -14.68 31.41
C LEU A 753 32.45 -13.89 32.10
N GLU A 754 31.22 -13.92 31.59
CA GLU A 754 30.06 -13.24 32.21
C GLU A 754 29.48 -14.04 33.39
N GLN A 755 29.62 -15.37 33.38
CA GLN A 755 29.28 -16.21 34.54
C GLN A 755 30.25 -15.99 35.70
N CYS A 756 31.54 -15.73 35.43
CA CYS A 756 32.51 -15.46 36.48
C CYS A 756 32.38 -14.07 37.14
N GLN A 757 31.73 -13.09 36.48
CA GLN A 757 31.54 -11.75 37.04
C GLN A 757 30.31 -11.62 37.96
N ARG A 758 29.36 -12.56 37.91
CA ARG A 758 28.20 -12.59 38.83
C ARG A 758 28.48 -13.29 40.18
N GLY A 759 29.69 -13.80 40.38
CA GLY A 759 30.07 -14.62 41.54
C GLY A 759 31.04 -13.97 42.55
N ALA A 760 31.17 -12.64 42.60
CA ALA A 760 32.10 -11.98 43.51
C ALA A 760 31.43 -10.98 44.47
N CYS A 761 31.54 -11.30 45.77
CA CYS A 761 31.17 -10.55 46.98
C CYS A 761 29.65 -10.43 47.25
N THR A 762 29.14 -10.76 48.44
CA THR A 762 29.64 -10.48 49.81
C THR A 762 28.98 -11.55 50.74
N ILE A 763 29.55 -12.06 51.84
CA ILE A 763 29.78 -11.38 53.12
C ILE A 763 30.56 -12.34 54.05
N MET A 764 31.58 -11.80 54.73
CA MET A 764 31.72 -12.01 56.17
C MET A 764 31.04 -10.83 56.86
#